data_AF-A0A3B8U2W6-F1
#
_entry.id   AF-A0A3B8U2W6-F1
#
_cell.length_a   1.000
_cell.length_b   1.000
_cell.length_c   1.000
_cell.angle_alpha   90.00
_cell.angle_beta   90.00
_cell.angle_gamma   90.00
#
_symmetry.space_group_name_H-M   'P 1'
#
loop_
_entity.id
_entity.type
_entity.pdbx_description
1 polymer ?
#
loop_
_entity_poly.entity_id
_entity_poly.type
_entity_poly.pdbx_seq_one_letter_code
_entity_poly.pdbx_strand_id
1 'polypeptide(L)'
;MLTNNRIWVLVMAAMVAVASVPAGAPAQVYAVESSAEESAREAGEADTNTEEKNEPETEEGISEAGDTESTLIEVDEVADAETTGSTETDAVVDDVDATAGSTEAADTAVEPVEEVDADVEVAETAGSTDAATGSTGEEENAAAHVNGTITIEGEDSNALNIEGDGHSADELFAAYVEQAFGISKKPVKLKAARRAARRLDGLNCAMYSLLASYVNSIADGERESTEFEITVESLESDSVQLSWTAEELGVTSLGTVDENGEATLSDEAFEAARERSGYDLNLIVGSLMADFPYQMYWYDKTQPISWGGFDLTAEYDENGINRIGASGAVTICFPVASDYAAGEYAVDLTIGRSVRDAVQNAEAIIEEFSGESDYQKLRGYFSKICDFVSYNQEAADGNADYGDPWQLIWVFDGDPSTNVVCEGYAKAFQYLCDKTAFDGDISCISVSGNMESESDAGPHMWNIVRMENGLNYLVDLTNCDGYNIGAPDKLFLVGVLDEYSGSVSAGYILTLDRGTISYSYDDLTLSLYDDSELQLAFGNYKDTIGYPEAYEKTVNGIKYRIEQGRATVIGYTGAPVNVVLPESVDNYPVIEIGSMAFDKCKSLKSIKIPRTVEVIADCEENFDGAFYGCKKLTSVEFADDSSLRVLGRRSFEKCTALSRINLPGSLREINESALDGCQSITDLVLPEGLELIGQNALSNLGITTLHIPSTTTMLSWYFAYDCANLEHITVAEGNEKLKVVDDVLYYFSQWYTMQAGVDDSLTDNGECWGLFLYPLQKKDTSYTLWKEAGGIGDGSEIGRNKYIKKINLCNAEFNANEIRCEFTVGSDNPYHTMSGGLLLSKDGKQLVKAPMTKTGELVVPGSVVTVLEGSLSHTKYSTIRFSEGVKKIENYTFSESAVKKVVFAKSVQSIGFGAFYKCDQLAEVYVLNPKCVIDEEIIGMTTLSNPVFYGYTGSKTRDYTNATGRPFRSINKLYISNTSKNIRFGDSFTLKLYYGPDAPAATWKSSNPKVASVKNGVVKGLGLGTSTITARCADGKMISCKVTVVKRVFLPNVILSKTAFTYNGKAQKPTVVVKEGTKVIAARNYKVTYSKGLKNVGAYKVTVELQGNYSGVKTVTYKIVPKGTAVSKIAAGRKSFRVRWRKQTVQTTGYQVSYSQDKTFKKGVKTKTVKGASQTLAEVSGLAGGKYYYVRVRTYKKIGKVSYFSGWSKAVAVKVKP
;
A
#
# COMPACT_ATOMS: atom_id res chain seq x y z
N MET A 1 2.25 37.82 11.38
CA MET A 1 2.89 36.88 12.33
C MET A 1 1.78 35.92 12.76
N LEU A 2 1.57 34.81 12.05
CA LEU A 2 2.48 33.66 11.84
C LEU A 2 2.65 32.86 13.16
N THR A 3 2.47 31.54 13.20
CA THR A 3 2.37 30.55 12.10
C THR A 3 1.32 29.46 12.39
N ASN A 4 1.14 28.54 11.42
CA ASN A 4 0.10 27.50 11.40
C ASN A 4 0.23 26.44 12.51
N ASN A 5 -0.91 25.83 12.86
CA ASN A 5 -0.97 24.48 13.44
C ASN A 5 -2.36 23.86 13.19
N ARG A 6 -2.50 23.02 12.16
CA ARG A 6 -3.76 22.33 11.80
C ARG A 6 -3.67 20.84 12.15
N ILE A 7 -4.13 20.47 13.33
CA ILE A 7 -4.47 19.08 13.67
C ILE A 7 -5.97 18.90 13.45
N TRP A 8 -6.37 17.82 12.77
CA TRP A 8 -7.77 17.54 12.45
C TRP A 8 -8.60 17.24 13.70
N VAL A 9 -9.66 18.02 13.91
CA VAL A 9 -10.68 17.80 14.95
C VAL A 9 -12.06 17.88 14.30
N LEU A 10 -12.68 16.72 14.04
CA LEU A 10 -14.06 16.64 13.58
C LEU A 10 -15.01 16.41 14.75
N VAL A 11 -15.43 17.52 15.38
CA VAL A 11 -16.50 17.57 16.38
C VAL A 11 -17.81 18.00 15.71
N MET A 12 -18.90 17.28 15.98
CA MET A 12 -20.25 17.73 15.58
C MET A 12 -20.58 19.09 16.20
N ALA A 13 -20.96 20.06 15.38
CA ALA A 13 -21.48 21.34 15.85
C ALA A 13 -22.84 21.64 15.22
N ALA A 14 -23.87 21.74 16.05
CA ALA A 14 -25.16 22.31 15.68
C ALA A 14 -25.66 23.18 16.83
N MET A 15 -25.76 24.50 16.62
CA MET A 15 -27.02 25.25 16.77
C MET A 15 -26.85 26.78 16.65
N VAL A 16 -27.75 27.37 15.84
CA VAL A 16 -28.43 28.65 16.04
C VAL A 16 -27.59 29.94 16.15
N ALA A 17 -27.73 30.78 15.11
CA ALA A 17 -27.82 32.23 15.24
C ALA A 17 -29.19 32.70 14.70
N VAL A 18 -29.68 33.86 15.16
CA VAL A 18 -31.06 34.33 14.89
C VAL A 18 -31.08 35.36 13.75
N ALA A 19 -32.03 35.20 12.83
CA ALA A 19 -32.38 36.20 11.81
C ALA A 19 -33.89 36.50 11.82
N SER A 20 -34.27 37.77 11.62
CA SER A 20 -35.65 38.26 11.69
C SER A 20 -36.26 38.53 10.31
N VAL A 21 -37.58 38.33 10.20
CA VAL A 21 -38.35 38.35 8.94
C VAL A 21 -39.03 39.71 8.71
N PRO A 22 -39.15 40.15 7.44
CA PRO A 22 -40.45 40.68 6.98
C PRO A 22 -40.88 40.22 5.58
N ALA A 23 -41.98 39.45 5.55
CA ALA A 23 -43.06 39.35 4.55
C ALA A 23 -42.83 39.60 3.03
N GLY A 24 -43.16 38.59 2.21
CA GLY A 24 -43.48 38.71 0.78
C GLY A 24 -44.02 37.39 0.19
N ALA A 25 -45.25 37.38 -0.32
CA ALA A 25 -45.97 36.20 -0.85
C ALA A 25 -46.83 36.63 -2.07
N PRO A 26 -47.36 35.73 -2.96
CA PRO A 26 -47.64 34.30 -2.72
C PRO A 26 -47.50 33.27 -3.88
N ALA A 27 -47.33 31.98 -3.48
CA ALA A 27 -47.83 30.74 -4.14
C ALA A 27 -47.26 30.34 -5.55
N GLN A 28 -47.30 29.07 -6.00
CA GLN A 28 -48.05 27.88 -5.56
C GLN A 28 -47.19 26.58 -5.50
N VAL A 29 -47.54 25.68 -4.54
CA VAL A 29 -47.82 24.22 -4.67
C VAL A 29 -47.03 23.45 -5.77
N TYR A 30 -46.24 22.41 -5.47
CA TYR A 30 -46.67 21.14 -4.83
C TYR A 30 -45.77 20.64 -3.68
N ALA A 31 -46.33 19.73 -2.87
CA ALA A 31 -45.71 19.19 -1.66
C ALA A 31 -45.73 17.66 -1.63
N VAL A 32 -44.81 17.06 -0.87
CA VAL A 32 -45.12 16.04 0.17
C VAL A 32 -44.17 16.28 1.35
N GLU A 33 -44.67 16.29 2.59
CA GLU A 33 -43.85 16.33 3.80
C GLU A 33 -44.55 15.58 4.96
N SER A 34 -43.81 15.37 6.05
CA SER A 34 -44.24 15.16 7.45
C SER A 34 -45.26 14.07 7.82
N SER A 35 -44.69 12.96 8.32
CA SER A 35 -44.90 12.41 9.68
C SER A 35 -46.31 12.26 10.31
N ALA A 36 -46.61 11.01 10.70
CA ALA A 36 -47.06 10.55 12.03
C ALA A 36 -48.03 11.40 12.89
N GLU A 37 -49.09 10.74 13.40
CA GLU A 37 -49.64 11.05 14.73
C GLU A 37 -50.19 9.80 15.45
N GLU A 38 -50.87 9.98 16.59
CA GLU A 38 -50.83 9.05 17.72
C GLU A 38 -52.19 8.39 18.07
N SER A 39 -52.11 7.32 18.86
CA SER A 39 -52.98 7.04 20.03
C SER A 39 -54.18 6.07 19.92
N ALA A 40 -54.30 5.31 21.03
CA ALA A 40 -55.52 4.97 21.77
C ALA A 40 -56.55 3.90 21.28
N ARG A 41 -56.45 2.75 21.98
CA ARG A 41 -57.49 2.17 22.88
C ARG A 41 -58.52 1.13 22.39
N GLU A 42 -58.67 0.15 23.28
CA GLU A 42 -59.89 -0.57 23.74
C GLU A 42 -60.75 -1.27 22.65
N ALA A 43 -60.65 -2.59 22.47
CA ALA A 43 -61.03 -3.71 23.37
C ALA A 43 -62.48 -4.20 23.16
N GLY A 44 -62.60 -5.46 22.72
CA GLY A 44 -63.84 -6.21 22.59
C GLY A 44 -63.53 -7.71 22.52
N GLU A 45 -64.23 -8.52 23.30
CA GLU A 45 -63.97 -9.95 23.47
C GLU A 45 -64.83 -10.85 22.57
N ALA A 46 -64.45 -12.14 22.50
CA ALA A 46 -65.32 -13.31 22.28
C ALA A 46 -65.90 -13.56 20.86
N ASP A 47 -66.14 -14.81 20.42
CA ASP A 47 -65.64 -16.15 20.82
C ASP A 47 -66.07 -17.21 19.76
N THR A 48 -65.59 -18.45 19.89
CA THR A 48 -66.14 -19.74 19.43
C THR A 48 -65.73 -20.37 18.07
N ASN A 49 -65.63 -21.70 18.13
CA ASN A 49 -65.77 -22.74 17.09
C ASN A 49 -64.62 -22.92 16.05
N THR A 50 -63.80 -23.98 16.11
CA THR A 50 -64.03 -25.45 15.87
C THR A 50 -64.29 -25.81 14.39
N GLU A 51 -63.68 -26.83 13.78
CA GLU A 51 -62.75 -27.88 14.24
C GLU A 51 -61.81 -28.30 13.04
N GLU A 52 -61.13 -29.45 12.85
CA GLU A 52 -61.14 -30.82 13.41
C GLU A 52 -59.82 -31.59 13.06
N LYS A 53 -59.62 -32.78 13.65
CA LYS A 53 -58.96 -34.01 13.10
C LYS A 53 -57.42 -34.19 12.86
N ASN A 54 -56.98 -35.35 13.36
CA ASN A 54 -56.09 -36.38 12.75
C ASN A 54 -54.53 -36.33 12.84
N GLU A 55 -54.04 -36.87 13.96
CA GLU A 55 -52.93 -37.87 14.05
C GLU A 55 -53.38 -39.26 13.49
N PRO A 56 -52.54 -40.35 13.46
CA PRO A 56 -51.08 -40.49 13.27
C PRO A 56 -50.68 -41.73 12.40
N GLU A 57 -49.36 -41.99 12.22
CA GLU A 57 -48.61 -43.29 12.25
C GLU A 57 -47.17 -43.02 11.68
N THR A 58 -46.03 -43.61 12.10
CA THR A 58 -45.67 -44.58 13.17
C THR A 58 -44.15 -44.52 13.52
N GLU A 59 -43.78 -45.04 14.70
CA GLU A 59 -42.58 -45.85 15.12
C GLU A 59 -41.29 -45.86 14.23
N GLU A 60 -40.04 -45.97 14.71
CA GLU A 60 -39.31 -46.16 16.01
C GLU A 60 -37.81 -45.80 15.71
N GLY A 61 -36.86 -45.45 16.61
CA GLY A 61 -36.85 -45.22 18.05
C GLY A 61 -35.54 -45.72 18.73
N ILE A 62 -34.96 -44.95 19.69
CA ILE A 62 -34.14 -45.43 20.85
C ILE A 62 -32.68 -45.90 20.52
N SER A 63 -31.59 -45.55 21.23
CA SER A 63 -31.31 -44.71 22.44
C SER A 63 -29.81 -44.46 22.69
N GLU A 64 -29.48 -43.42 23.49
CA GLU A 64 -28.45 -43.31 24.56
C GLU A 64 -27.02 -43.88 24.30
N ALA A 65 -25.92 -43.10 24.27
CA ALA A 65 -25.34 -42.12 25.23
C ALA A 65 -24.52 -42.75 26.40
N GLY A 66 -23.31 -42.20 26.68
CA GLY A 66 -22.47 -42.58 27.83
C GLY A 66 -21.01 -42.10 27.74
N ASP A 67 -20.61 -41.20 28.65
CA ASP A 67 -19.30 -40.55 28.77
C ASP A 67 -18.15 -41.42 29.37
N THR A 68 -16.96 -40.80 29.49
CA THR A 68 -15.91 -40.91 30.55
C THR A 68 -14.53 -41.53 30.24
N GLU A 69 -13.51 -40.65 30.34
CA GLU A 69 -12.24 -40.74 31.10
C GLU A 69 -11.20 -41.88 30.88
N SER A 70 -10.05 -41.47 30.32
CA SER A 70 -8.64 -41.72 30.72
C SER A 70 -8.22 -42.96 31.55
N THR A 71 -7.10 -43.59 31.14
CA THR A 71 -5.82 -43.59 31.90
C THR A 71 -4.63 -44.07 31.05
N LEU A 72 -3.39 -43.90 31.54
CA LEU A 72 -2.13 -44.39 30.95
C LEU A 72 -1.87 -45.86 31.31
N ILE A 73 -0.93 -46.54 30.60
CA ILE A 73 0.30 -47.15 31.15
C ILE A 73 1.13 -47.85 30.04
N GLU A 74 2.33 -47.30 29.80
CA GLU A 74 3.67 -47.94 29.68
C GLU A 74 3.95 -49.30 28.96
N VAL A 75 5.09 -49.26 28.22
CA VAL A 75 6.09 -50.29 27.80
C VAL A 75 5.78 -51.80 27.75
N ASP A 76 6.24 -52.45 26.68
CA ASP A 76 7.48 -53.28 26.76
C ASP A 76 8.22 -53.37 25.41
N GLU A 77 9.42 -53.97 25.39
CA GLU A 77 10.53 -53.66 24.47
C GLU A 77 11.10 -54.90 23.68
N VAL A 78 12.19 -54.67 22.94
CA VAL A 78 13.28 -55.60 22.50
C VAL A 78 13.12 -56.44 21.21
N ALA A 79 14.26 -56.56 20.51
CA ALA A 79 14.74 -57.66 19.63
C ALA A 79 14.25 -57.73 18.16
N ASP A 80 15.12 -57.98 17.15
CA ASP A 80 16.61 -57.93 17.13
C ASP A 80 17.21 -57.94 15.70
N ALA A 81 18.55 -57.82 15.63
CA ALA A 81 19.45 -57.96 14.47
C ALA A 81 19.47 -56.80 13.43
N GLU A 82 20.60 -56.25 12.98
CA GLU A 82 21.92 -56.81 12.55
C GLU A 82 21.85 -57.53 11.18
N THR A 83 22.84 -57.44 10.26
CA THR A 83 24.22 -56.91 10.34
C THR A 83 24.76 -56.42 8.97
N THR A 84 25.76 -55.54 9.00
CA THR A 84 26.88 -55.27 8.05
C THR A 84 26.94 -55.91 6.64
N GLY A 85 27.42 -55.12 5.66
CA GLY A 85 28.04 -55.62 4.42
C GLY A 85 28.75 -54.51 3.62
N SER A 86 30.09 -54.53 3.60
CA SER A 86 30.96 -53.55 2.90
C SER A 86 31.80 -54.23 1.80
N THR A 87 32.61 -53.45 1.07
CA THR A 87 33.82 -53.87 0.28
C THR A 87 33.56 -54.79 -0.94
N GLU A 88 34.24 -54.71 -2.10
CA GLU A 88 35.26 -53.77 -2.63
C GLU A 88 35.54 -54.05 -4.14
N THR A 89 36.31 -53.18 -4.82
CA THR A 89 37.22 -53.46 -5.98
C THR A 89 36.62 -53.93 -7.35
N ASP A 90 37.20 -53.67 -8.53
CA ASP A 90 38.42 -52.87 -8.88
C ASP A 90 38.48 -52.38 -10.36
N ALA A 91 39.44 -51.46 -10.63
CA ALA A 91 40.26 -51.34 -11.86
C ALA A 91 39.62 -50.85 -13.22
N VAL A 92 40.32 -50.21 -14.19
CA VAL A 92 41.69 -49.62 -14.37
C VAL A 92 41.74 -48.84 -15.72
N VAL A 93 42.49 -47.75 -15.95
CA VAL A 93 42.73 -46.56 -15.08
C VAL A 93 41.81 -45.41 -15.55
N ASP A 94 42.10 -44.39 -16.38
CA ASP A 94 43.28 -43.66 -16.94
C ASP A 94 42.73 -42.28 -17.39
N ASP A 95 43.34 -41.09 -17.35
CA ASP A 95 44.41 -40.39 -16.57
C ASP A 95 44.21 -38.86 -16.91
N VAL A 96 44.58 -37.78 -16.20
CA VAL A 96 45.55 -37.44 -15.13
C VAL A 96 44.99 -36.30 -14.20
N ASP A 97 45.85 -35.67 -13.40
CA ASP A 97 45.70 -34.56 -12.42
C ASP A 97 45.41 -33.12 -12.94
N ALA A 98 45.19 -32.05 -12.14
CA ALA A 98 44.56 -31.86 -10.79
C ALA A 98 44.63 -30.37 -10.32
N THR A 99 43.85 -30.03 -9.27
CA THR A 99 44.01 -28.96 -8.21
C THR A 99 44.68 -27.60 -8.55
N ALA A 100 44.10 -26.41 -8.34
CA ALA A 100 43.38 -25.79 -7.20
C ALA A 100 44.25 -25.25 -6.03
N GLY A 101 44.16 -23.95 -5.69
CA GLY A 101 44.71 -23.40 -4.43
C GLY A 101 44.94 -21.87 -4.30
N SER A 102 44.05 -21.20 -3.54
CA SER A 102 44.31 -20.16 -2.49
C SER A 102 45.04 -18.79 -2.72
N THR A 103 44.34 -17.74 -2.27
CA THR A 103 44.75 -16.58 -1.39
C THR A 103 45.58 -15.36 -1.88
N GLU A 104 44.90 -14.20 -1.80
CA GLU A 104 45.30 -12.91 -1.17
C GLU A 104 46.61 -12.16 -1.53
N ALA A 105 46.39 -11.05 -2.25
CA ALA A 105 46.80 -9.67 -1.92
C ALA A 105 48.28 -9.28 -1.72
N ALA A 106 48.79 -8.47 -2.66
CA ALA A 106 49.60 -7.28 -2.38
C ALA A 106 49.36 -6.22 -3.47
N ASP A 107 49.50 -4.94 -3.12
CA ASP A 107 49.32 -3.77 -4.00
C ASP A 107 50.69 -3.11 -4.28
N THR A 108 50.98 -2.75 -5.54
CA THR A 108 51.56 -1.45 -5.96
C THR A 108 52.03 -1.41 -7.44
N ALA A 109 51.68 -0.29 -8.09
CA ALA A 109 52.45 0.44 -9.12
C ALA A 109 52.68 -0.10 -10.56
N VAL A 110 51.96 0.54 -11.50
CA VAL A 110 52.49 1.31 -12.66
C VAL A 110 53.12 0.56 -13.86
N GLU A 111 52.38 0.63 -14.98
CA GLU A 111 52.82 0.73 -16.40
C GLU A 111 53.53 -0.47 -17.08
N PRO A 112 53.56 -0.53 -18.44
CA PRO A 112 53.50 -1.81 -19.15
C PRO A 112 54.61 -2.04 -20.19
N VAL A 113 54.40 -3.07 -21.03
CA VAL A 113 55.19 -3.49 -22.21
C VAL A 113 56.48 -4.25 -21.92
N GLU A 114 56.53 -5.48 -22.42
CA GLU A 114 57.69 -6.17 -23.03
C GLU A 114 57.06 -7.35 -23.82
N GLU A 115 57.26 -7.56 -25.13
CA GLU A 115 58.50 -7.68 -25.91
C GLU A 115 59.46 -8.78 -25.40
N VAL A 116 59.87 -9.67 -26.32
CA VAL A 116 61.20 -10.29 -26.51
C VAL A 116 61.09 -11.29 -27.68
N ASP A 117 62.12 -11.59 -28.49
CA ASP A 117 63.55 -11.19 -28.53
C ASP A 117 63.87 -10.71 -29.96
N ALA A 118 64.50 -9.55 -30.20
CA ALA A 118 65.94 -9.23 -30.08
C ALA A 118 66.75 -9.58 -31.38
N ASP A 119 67.89 -8.96 -31.72
CA ASP A 119 68.79 -8.09 -30.92
C ASP A 119 69.73 -7.20 -31.80
N VAL A 120 70.45 -6.25 -31.17
CA VAL A 120 71.66 -5.49 -31.61
C VAL A 120 71.54 -4.27 -32.55
N GLU A 121 71.28 -3.10 -31.93
CA GLU A 121 72.21 -1.95 -31.72
C GLU A 121 72.91 -1.15 -32.89
N VAL A 122 73.09 0.17 -32.62
CA VAL A 122 74.10 1.15 -33.13
C VAL A 122 73.71 2.17 -34.25
N ALA A 123 73.22 3.33 -33.78
CA ALA A 123 73.61 4.73 -34.11
C ALA A 123 73.46 5.37 -35.51
N GLU A 124 73.26 6.70 -35.48
CA GLU A 124 73.34 7.60 -36.63
C GLU A 124 74.78 7.68 -37.20
N THR A 125 74.92 7.61 -38.53
CA THR A 125 75.77 8.56 -39.29
C THR A 125 75.45 8.52 -40.79
N ALA A 126 75.92 9.53 -41.53
CA ALA A 126 75.45 9.83 -42.88
C ALA A 126 75.79 8.80 -43.98
N GLY A 127 74.73 8.35 -44.68
CA GLY A 127 74.66 8.41 -46.14
C GLY A 127 74.96 7.15 -46.99
N SER A 128 74.63 7.31 -48.28
CA SER A 128 75.11 6.56 -49.46
C SER A 128 74.48 5.20 -49.83
N THR A 129 73.98 5.17 -51.08
CA THR A 129 74.02 4.07 -52.08
C THR A 129 73.29 2.74 -51.83
N ASP A 130 72.22 2.56 -52.63
CA ASP A 130 72.00 1.48 -53.61
C ASP A 130 72.27 0.00 -53.24
N ALA A 131 71.23 -0.82 -53.45
CA ALA A 131 71.37 -2.26 -53.71
C ALA A 131 70.47 -2.69 -54.89
N ALA A 132 71.02 -2.74 -56.10
CA ALA A 132 70.29 -3.12 -57.31
C ALA A 132 70.54 -4.59 -57.72
N THR A 133 69.47 -5.34 -58.03
CA THR A 133 69.51 -6.49 -58.96
C THR A 133 68.13 -6.63 -59.64
N GLY A 134 67.98 -6.87 -60.95
CA GLY A 134 68.96 -6.79 -62.04
C GLY A 134 68.69 -7.79 -63.17
N SER A 135 68.54 -7.34 -64.44
CA SER A 135 68.63 -8.16 -65.65
C SER A 135 68.69 -7.33 -66.94
N THR A 136 69.88 -7.22 -67.54
CA THR A 136 70.23 -7.08 -68.98
C THR A 136 69.09 -7.23 -70.01
N GLY A 137 68.98 -6.45 -71.11
CA GLY A 137 69.81 -5.38 -71.71
C GLY A 137 69.28 -5.05 -73.15
N GLU A 138 69.95 -4.48 -74.16
CA GLU A 138 71.32 -3.93 -74.38
C GLU A 138 71.29 -2.91 -75.58
N GLU A 139 72.02 -1.76 -75.52
CA GLU A 139 72.24 -0.70 -76.58
C GLU A 139 70.98 0.07 -77.12
N GLU A 140 70.95 1.39 -77.40
CA GLU A 140 71.93 2.37 -77.94
C GLU A 140 71.88 3.78 -77.27
N ASN A 141 72.69 4.74 -77.74
CA ASN A 141 72.79 6.12 -77.23
C ASN A 141 71.67 7.08 -77.71
N ALA A 142 71.07 7.84 -76.79
CA ALA A 142 70.33 9.09 -77.06
C ALA A 142 70.46 10.06 -75.85
N ALA A 143 70.08 11.33 -76.04
CA ALA A 143 70.24 12.39 -75.02
C ALA A 143 69.12 12.38 -73.95
N ALA A 144 69.34 13.11 -72.85
CA ALA A 144 68.38 13.25 -71.75
C ALA A 144 67.26 14.25 -72.08
N HIS A 145 66.05 13.97 -71.58
CA HIS A 145 64.96 14.94 -71.50
C HIS A 145 64.97 15.64 -70.15
N VAL A 146 64.66 16.93 -70.13
CA VAL A 146 64.49 17.76 -68.93
C VAL A 146 63.00 18.02 -68.75
N ASN A 147 62.36 17.35 -67.80
CA ASN A 147 60.99 17.61 -67.37
C ASN A 147 60.98 17.77 -65.85
N GLY A 148 60.23 18.74 -65.32
CA GLY A 148 60.11 18.93 -63.88
C GLY A 148 59.02 19.91 -63.46
N THR A 149 58.93 20.11 -62.15
CA THR A 149 57.99 21.03 -61.50
C THR A 149 58.73 21.91 -60.51
N ILE A 150 58.41 23.21 -60.47
CA ILE A 150 58.76 24.11 -59.37
C ILE A 150 57.49 24.39 -58.55
N THR A 151 57.63 24.44 -57.22
CA THR A 151 56.62 25.03 -56.33
C THR A 151 57.14 26.37 -55.81
N ILE A 152 56.31 27.40 -55.83
CA ILE A 152 56.50 28.62 -55.03
C ILE A 152 55.42 28.61 -53.94
N GLU A 153 55.88 28.68 -52.69
CA GLU A 153 55.03 28.73 -51.50
C GLU A 153 54.14 29.98 -51.52
N GLY A 154 52.89 29.84 -51.07
CA GLY A 154 51.94 30.96 -50.93
C GLY A 154 52.37 32.01 -49.89
N GLU A 155 51.61 33.12 -49.78
CA GLU A 155 51.86 34.09 -48.70
C GLU A 155 51.63 33.45 -47.31
N ASP A 156 52.53 33.78 -46.36
CA ASP A 156 52.50 33.37 -44.96
C ASP A 156 51.12 33.57 -44.31
N SER A 157 50.82 32.74 -43.29
CA SER A 157 49.54 32.69 -42.59
C SER A 157 48.99 34.08 -42.21
N ASN A 158 47.89 34.48 -42.85
CA ASN A 158 47.26 35.78 -42.68
C ASN A 158 46.12 35.72 -41.65
N ALA A 159 45.90 36.83 -40.93
CA ALA A 159 44.87 36.96 -39.90
C ALA A 159 43.75 37.91 -40.35
N LEU A 160 42.54 37.36 -40.53
CA LEU A 160 41.37 38.07 -41.01
C LEU A 160 40.52 38.57 -39.84
N ASN A 161 40.41 39.89 -39.68
CA ASN A 161 39.55 40.53 -38.68
C ASN A 161 38.26 41.02 -39.35
N ILE A 162 37.11 40.53 -38.90
CA ILE A 162 35.78 40.92 -39.40
C ILE A 162 35.02 41.62 -38.27
N GLU A 163 34.38 42.77 -38.55
CA GLU A 163 33.50 43.41 -37.56
C GLU A 163 32.23 42.57 -37.39
N GLY A 164 32.09 41.95 -36.22
CA GLY A 164 30.89 41.20 -35.85
C GLY A 164 29.64 42.07 -35.74
N ASP A 165 28.47 41.44 -35.84
CA ASP A 165 27.14 42.07 -35.69
C ASP A 165 26.82 42.51 -34.26
N GLY A 166 27.61 42.06 -33.28
CA GLY A 166 27.47 42.40 -31.86
C GLY A 166 26.62 41.43 -31.05
N HIS A 167 26.17 40.32 -31.66
CA HIS A 167 25.44 39.26 -30.98
C HIS A 167 26.37 38.26 -30.28
N SER A 168 25.92 37.67 -29.17
CA SER A 168 26.65 36.58 -28.49
C SER A 168 26.45 35.24 -29.22
N ALA A 169 27.32 34.26 -28.95
CA ALA A 169 27.15 32.89 -29.43
C ALA A 169 25.77 32.32 -29.04
N ASP A 170 25.30 32.60 -27.80
CA ASP A 170 24.01 32.13 -27.29
C ASP A 170 22.81 32.79 -27.99
N GLU A 171 22.88 34.10 -28.29
CA GLU A 171 21.83 34.77 -29.06
C GLU A 171 21.70 34.18 -30.48
N LEU A 172 22.83 33.76 -31.06
CA LEU A 172 22.89 33.12 -32.38
C LEU A 172 22.45 31.66 -32.32
N PHE A 173 22.81 30.92 -31.26
CA PHE A 173 22.36 29.53 -31.05
C PHE A 173 20.86 29.49 -30.78
N ALA A 174 20.32 30.39 -29.95
CA ALA A 174 18.89 30.52 -29.74
C ALA A 174 18.15 30.84 -31.05
N ALA A 175 18.69 31.73 -31.89
CA ALA A 175 18.13 32.02 -33.22
C ALA A 175 18.29 30.86 -34.21
N TYR A 176 19.33 30.03 -34.09
CA TYR A 176 19.51 28.81 -34.88
C TYR A 176 18.48 27.75 -34.48
N VAL A 177 18.23 27.55 -33.19
CA VAL A 177 17.18 26.66 -32.67
C VAL A 177 15.79 27.18 -33.06
N GLU A 178 15.49 28.48 -32.92
CA GLU A 178 14.25 29.07 -33.46
C GLU A 178 14.13 28.85 -34.98
N GLN A 179 15.23 28.89 -35.76
CA GLN A 179 15.19 28.63 -37.21
C GLN A 179 14.99 27.13 -37.55
N ALA A 180 15.68 26.21 -36.86
CA ALA A 180 15.57 24.77 -37.09
C ALA A 180 14.17 24.26 -36.73
N PHE A 181 13.63 24.73 -35.60
CA PHE A 181 12.24 24.49 -35.21
C PHE A 181 11.24 25.40 -35.98
N GLY A 182 11.69 26.34 -36.81
CA GLY A 182 10.84 27.17 -37.69
C GLY A 182 9.91 28.14 -36.95
N ILE A 183 10.23 28.52 -35.72
CA ILE A 183 9.40 29.30 -34.81
C ILE A 183 9.29 30.75 -35.30
N SER A 184 8.06 31.27 -35.44
CA SER A 184 7.81 32.54 -36.12
C SER A 184 7.17 33.62 -35.23
N LYS A 185 8.00 34.38 -34.50
CA LYS A 185 7.59 35.65 -33.83
C LYS A 185 7.50 36.87 -34.80
N LYS A 186 7.09 36.62 -36.06
CA LYS A 186 7.10 37.54 -37.23
C LYS A 186 8.53 37.96 -37.66
N PRO A 187 8.78 38.22 -38.96
CA PRO A 187 10.14 38.26 -39.50
C PRO A 187 10.93 39.51 -39.10
N VAL A 188 12.15 39.30 -38.61
CA VAL A 188 13.19 40.34 -38.48
C VAL A 188 13.38 41.02 -39.84
N LYS A 189 13.29 42.35 -39.85
CA LYS A 189 13.51 43.15 -41.07
C LYS A 189 14.99 43.31 -41.36
N LEU A 190 15.61 42.27 -41.94
CA LEU A 190 16.91 42.34 -42.61
C LEU A 190 16.87 43.33 -43.80
N LYS A 191 16.94 44.62 -43.46
CA LYS A 191 17.15 45.71 -44.42
C LYS A 191 18.60 45.65 -44.90
N ALA A 192 18.76 45.32 -46.18
CA ALA A 192 19.99 45.43 -46.97
C ALA A 192 20.99 44.25 -46.98
N ALA A 193 20.52 43.00 -46.83
CA ALA A 193 21.32 41.79 -47.12
C ALA A 193 20.78 40.96 -48.32
N ARG A 194 20.27 41.59 -49.39
CA ARG A 194 19.80 40.83 -50.58
C ARG A 194 20.94 40.48 -51.53
N ARG A 195 21.47 39.25 -51.37
CA ARG A 195 22.34 38.50 -52.30
C ARG A 195 23.79 39.00 -52.37
N ALA A 196 24.61 38.54 -51.43
CA ALA A 196 26.07 38.57 -51.56
C ALA A 196 26.53 37.44 -52.51
N ALA A 197 26.17 36.18 -52.21
CA ALA A 197 26.58 35.00 -53.00
C ALA A 197 26.30 35.08 -54.52
N ARG A 198 25.27 35.81 -54.97
CA ARG A 198 24.99 36.02 -56.42
C ARG A 198 25.88 37.07 -57.11
N ARG A 199 26.96 37.49 -56.47
CA ARG A 199 28.03 38.33 -57.00
C ARG A 199 29.40 37.64 -56.97
N LEU A 200 29.48 36.44 -56.39
CA LEU A 200 30.66 35.60 -56.45
C LEU A 200 30.66 34.88 -57.80
N ASP A 201 31.81 34.89 -58.47
CA ASP A 201 32.09 34.12 -59.67
C ASP A 201 33.43 33.38 -59.56
N GLY A 202 33.65 32.43 -60.48
CA GLY A 202 34.83 31.57 -60.51
C GLY A 202 35.17 30.94 -59.15
N LEU A 203 36.44 31.07 -58.77
CA LEU A 203 37.02 30.51 -57.55
C LEU A 203 36.28 30.92 -56.27
N ASN A 204 35.91 32.19 -56.14
CA ASN A 204 35.21 32.72 -54.96
C ASN A 204 33.86 32.02 -54.75
N CYS A 205 33.16 31.68 -55.83
CA CYS A 205 31.87 30.98 -55.78
C CYS A 205 32.02 29.51 -55.38
N ALA A 206 33.06 28.84 -55.86
CA ALA A 206 33.37 27.45 -55.49
C ALA A 206 33.78 27.34 -54.02
N MET A 207 34.74 28.17 -53.56
CA MET A 207 35.17 28.20 -52.16
C MET A 207 34.02 28.54 -51.21
N TYR A 208 33.19 29.55 -51.53
CA TYR A 208 31.96 29.83 -50.78
C TYR A 208 31.02 28.61 -50.71
N SER A 209 30.83 27.88 -51.81
CA SER A 209 29.89 26.75 -51.85
C SER A 209 30.37 25.57 -51.01
N LEU A 210 31.68 25.30 -51.01
CA LEU A 210 32.29 24.27 -50.15
C LEU A 210 32.22 24.67 -48.67
N LEU A 211 32.66 25.89 -48.33
CA LEU A 211 32.60 26.42 -46.97
C LEU A 211 31.17 26.48 -46.43
N ALA A 212 30.19 26.84 -47.26
CA ALA A 212 28.77 26.78 -46.91
C ALA A 212 28.33 25.36 -46.53
N SER A 213 28.77 24.33 -47.27
CA SER A 213 28.48 22.94 -46.91
C SER A 213 29.09 22.55 -45.56
N TYR A 214 30.33 22.99 -45.28
CA TYR A 214 30.98 22.75 -43.99
C TYR A 214 30.26 23.46 -42.83
N VAL A 215 29.88 24.73 -42.99
CA VAL A 215 29.13 25.50 -41.97
C VAL A 215 27.84 24.81 -41.55
N ASN A 216 27.06 24.28 -42.51
CA ASN A 216 25.84 23.51 -42.18
C ASN A 216 26.20 22.19 -41.49
N SER A 217 27.18 21.43 -42.00
CA SER A 217 27.60 20.16 -41.37
C SER A 217 28.13 20.31 -39.92
N ILE A 218 28.62 21.50 -39.53
CA ILE A 218 29.02 21.80 -38.15
C ILE A 218 27.80 22.17 -37.30
N ALA A 219 26.91 23.02 -37.83
CA ALA A 219 25.66 23.40 -37.15
C ALA A 219 24.74 22.18 -36.90
N ASP A 220 24.74 21.21 -37.80
CA ASP A 220 24.02 19.93 -37.69
C ASP A 220 24.79 18.89 -36.82
N GLY A 221 25.99 19.20 -36.32
CA GLY A 221 26.80 18.27 -35.51
C GLY A 221 27.30 17.03 -36.27
N GLU A 222 27.54 17.14 -37.57
CA GLU A 222 28.13 16.10 -38.42
C GLU A 222 29.66 16.23 -38.55
N ARG A 223 30.20 17.45 -38.42
CA ARG A 223 31.63 17.77 -38.57
C ARG A 223 32.15 18.61 -37.41
N GLU A 224 33.23 18.14 -36.78
CA GLU A 224 33.79 18.69 -35.53
C GLU A 224 34.74 19.86 -35.80
N SER A 225 35.74 19.63 -36.66
CA SER A 225 36.77 20.60 -36.96
C SER A 225 36.20 21.82 -37.70
N THR A 226 36.60 23.01 -37.28
CA THR A 226 36.36 24.29 -37.98
C THR A 226 37.59 24.73 -38.79
N GLU A 227 38.55 23.82 -38.95
CA GLU A 227 39.64 23.92 -39.91
C GLU A 227 39.14 23.36 -41.26
N PHE A 228 39.25 24.19 -42.29
CA PHE A 228 38.74 23.91 -43.62
C PHE A 228 39.93 23.80 -44.58
N GLU A 229 40.41 22.58 -44.78
CA GLU A 229 41.36 22.27 -45.85
C GLU A 229 40.63 22.27 -47.20
N ILE A 230 40.98 23.21 -48.06
CA ILE A 230 40.44 23.35 -49.42
C ILE A 230 41.54 22.99 -50.42
N THR A 231 41.56 21.73 -50.85
CA THR A 231 42.46 21.25 -51.91
C THR A 231 42.00 21.77 -53.27
N VAL A 232 42.93 21.84 -54.24
CA VAL A 232 42.58 22.13 -55.65
C VAL A 232 41.52 21.15 -56.18
N GLU A 233 41.67 19.85 -55.87
CA GLU A 233 40.73 18.78 -56.23
C GLU A 233 39.30 19.04 -55.72
N SER A 234 39.14 19.65 -54.53
CA SER A 234 37.84 20.01 -53.95
C SER A 234 37.12 21.15 -54.68
N LEU A 235 37.82 21.85 -55.58
CA LEU A 235 37.33 23.00 -56.35
C LEU A 235 37.25 22.74 -57.86
N GLU A 236 37.78 21.61 -58.35
CA GLU A 236 37.80 21.30 -59.77
C GLU A 236 36.39 21.20 -60.37
N SER A 237 36.12 22.06 -61.35
CA SER A 237 34.87 22.06 -62.11
C SER A 237 35.09 22.75 -63.46
N ASP A 238 34.25 22.43 -64.46
CA ASP A 238 34.24 23.09 -65.78
C ASP A 238 34.14 24.64 -65.72
N SER A 239 33.79 25.19 -64.55
CA SER A 239 33.61 26.61 -64.25
C SER A 239 34.79 27.30 -63.55
N VAL A 240 35.82 26.58 -63.10
CA VAL A 240 36.94 27.14 -62.32
C VAL A 240 38.27 26.73 -62.96
N GLN A 241 38.94 27.67 -63.61
CA GLN A 241 40.29 27.46 -64.15
C GLN A 241 41.35 27.78 -63.09
N LEU A 242 42.02 26.76 -62.58
CA LEU A 242 43.16 26.88 -61.64
C LEU A 242 44.53 26.61 -62.28
N SER A 243 44.60 26.55 -63.61
CA SER A 243 45.86 26.35 -64.34
C SER A 243 45.86 27.01 -65.73
N TRP A 244 46.96 27.67 -66.08
CA TRP A 244 47.07 28.59 -67.20
C TRP A 244 48.40 28.48 -67.94
N THR A 245 48.35 28.67 -69.26
CA THR A 245 49.51 28.89 -70.15
C THR A 245 49.85 30.39 -70.29
N ALA A 246 50.97 30.70 -70.96
CA ALA A 246 51.38 32.09 -71.22
C ALA A 246 50.29 32.93 -71.93
N GLU A 247 49.69 32.37 -72.99
CA GLU A 247 48.62 33.02 -73.76
C GLU A 247 47.37 33.25 -72.90
N GLU A 248 47.02 32.29 -72.04
CA GLU A 248 45.86 32.40 -71.16
C GLU A 248 46.06 33.50 -70.11
N LEU A 249 47.23 33.57 -69.45
CA LEU A 249 47.57 34.66 -68.52
C LEU A 249 47.70 36.03 -69.23
N GLY A 250 48.04 36.03 -70.52
CA GLY A 250 48.26 37.25 -71.31
C GLY A 250 49.71 37.76 -71.28
N VAL A 251 50.66 36.91 -70.86
CA VAL A 251 52.09 37.22 -70.71
C VAL A 251 52.90 36.66 -71.88
N THR A 252 54.11 37.20 -72.11
CA THR A 252 54.93 36.79 -73.28
C THR A 252 55.76 35.53 -73.06
N SER A 253 56.05 35.19 -71.80
CA SER A 253 56.56 33.89 -71.36
C SER A 253 56.23 33.68 -69.88
N LEU A 254 56.00 32.42 -69.47
CA LEU A 254 55.85 32.07 -68.05
C LEU A 254 57.19 32.17 -67.28
N GLY A 255 58.32 32.07 -67.98
CA GLY A 255 59.66 32.16 -67.40
C GLY A 255 60.74 31.65 -68.34
N THR A 256 61.82 31.13 -67.78
CA THR A 256 62.96 30.52 -68.50
C THR A 256 63.47 29.28 -67.80
N VAL A 257 63.95 28.30 -68.56
CA VAL A 257 64.78 27.19 -68.06
C VAL A 257 66.23 27.47 -68.47
N ASP A 258 67.17 27.30 -67.56
CA ASP A 258 68.59 27.60 -67.79
C ASP A 258 69.35 26.42 -68.45
N GLU A 259 70.65 26.61 -68.72
CA GLU A 259 71.49 25.58 -69.38
C GLU A 259 71.84 24.36 -68.48
N ASN A 260 71.47 24.40 -67.19
CA ASN A 260 71.58 23.31 -66.23
C ASN A 260 70.25 22.58 -66.00
N GLY A 261 69.13 23.10 -66.53
CA GLY A 261 67.78 22.58 -66.32
C GLY A 261 67.04 23.22 -65.14
N GLU A 262 67.60 24.27 -64.53
CA GLU A 262 66.97 25.01 -63.43
C GLU A 262 65.98 26.03 -64.01
N ALA A 263 64.70 25.95 -63.63
CA ALA A 263 63.66 26.83 -64.12
C ALA A 263 63.50 28.08 -63.23
N THR A 264 63.01 29.17 -63.80
CA THR A 264 62.72 30.41 -63.07
C THR A 264 61.49 31.08 -63.69
N LEU A 265 60.46 31.29 -62.88
CA LEU A 265 59.25 32.02 -63.27
C LEU A 265 59.55 33.50 -63.50
N SER A 266 58.81 34.14 -64.42
CA SER A 266 58.90 35.60 -64.59
C SER A 266 57.98 36.30 -63.60
N ASP A 267 58.42 37.42 -63.01
CA ASP A 267 57.63 38.25 -62.08
C ASP A 267 56.24 38.58 -62.67
N GLU A 268 56.20 38.87 -63.97
CA GLU A 268 54.99 39.20 -64.73
C GLU A 268 54.02 38.01 -64.85
N ALA A 269 54.52 36.78 -64.99
CA ALA A 269 53.68 35.57 -65.03
C ALA A 269 53.27 35.10 -63.64
N PHE A 270 54.14 35.26 -62.63
CA PHE A 270 53.84 34.97 -61.24
C PHE A 270 52.70 35.86 -60.73
N GLU A 271 52.79 37.18 -60.91
CA GLU A 271 51.72 38.10 -60.51
C GLU A 271 50.45 37.91 -61.36
N ALA A 272 50.55 37.64 -62.67
CA ALA A 272 49.37 37.36 -63.49
C ALA A 272 48.67 36.04 -63.14
N ALA A 273 49.42 35.02 -62.67
CA ALA A 273 48.83 33.81 -62.09
C ALA A 273 48.18 34.12 -60.74
N ARG A 274 48.87 34.88 -59.87
CA ARG A 274 48.42 35.26 -58.53
C ARG A 274 47.14 36.11 -58.54
N GLU A 275 46.98 37.02 -59.50
CA GLU A 275 45.74 37.77 -59.71
C GLU A 275 44.56 36.87 -60.17
N ARG A 276 44.82 35.65 -60.68
CA ARG A 276 43.78 34.71 -61.15
C ARG A 276 43.53 33.51 -60.24
N SER A 277 44.52 33.08 -59.47
CA SER A 277 44.32 32.22 -58.29
C SER A 277 43.81 33.00 -57.08
N GLY A 278 43.75 34.33 -57.17
CA GLY A 278 43.32 35.21 -56.09
C GLY A 278 41.83 35.06 -55.75
N TYR A 279 41.57 34.85 -54.46
CA TYR A 279 40.23 34.86 -53.85
C TYR A 279 40.16 35.97 -52.79
N ASP A 280 38.97 36.54 -52.60
CA ASP A 280 38.73 37.55 -51.56
C ASP A 280 38.03 36.89 -50.37
N LEU A 281 38.82 36.51 -49.36
CA LEU A 281 38.29 35.85 -48.17
C LEU A 281 37.37 36.78 -47.33
N ASN A 282 37.54 38.11 -47.40
CA ASN A 282 36.57 39.04 -46.77
C ASN A 282 35.21 38.92 -47.45
N LEU A 283 35.20 38.86 -48.79
CA LEU A 283 33.98 38.76 -49.59
C LEU A 283 33.32 37.37 -49.45
N ILE A 284 34.11 36.30 -49.36
CA ILE A 284 33.61 34.94 -49.12
C ILE A 284 33.01 34.81 -47.72
N VAL A 285 33.76 35.14 -46.66
CA VAL A 285 33.28 34.99 -45.27
C VAL A 285 32.19 36.00 -44.95
N GLY A 286 32.29 37.23 -45.45
CA GLY A 286 31.21 38.23 -45.37
C GLY A 286 29.95 37.84 -46.15
N SER A 287 30.04 36.92 -47.12
CA SER A 287 28.86 36.29 -47.73
C SER A 287 28.31 35.17 -46.85
N LEU A 288 29.17 34.31 -46.29
CA LEU A 288 28.75 33.24 -45.37
C LEU A 288 28.00 33.80 -44.15
N MET A 289 28.55 34.79 -43.46
CA MET A 289 27.90 35.43 -42.30
C MET A 289 26.58 36.14 -42.64
N ALA A 290 26.36 36.49 -43.90
CA ALA A 290 25.14 37.16 -44.36
C ALA A 290 24.04 36.20 -44.85
N ASP A 291 24.42 35.05 -45.42
CA ASP A 291 23.50 34.01 -45.90
C ASP A 291 23.28 32.89 -44.84
N PHE A 292 24.17 32.75 -43.82
CA PHE A 292 24.10 31.81 -42.68
C PHE A 292 24.26 32.51 -41.31
N PRO A 293 23.37 33.45 -40.94
CA PRO A 293 23.56 34.32 -39.78
C PRO A 293 23.54 33.57 -38.44
N TYR A 294 22.89 32.41 -38.35
CA TYR A 294 22.68 31.67 -37.10
C TYR A 294 23.41 30.32 -37.06
N GLN A 295 23.59 29.66 -38.21
CA GLN A 295 24.35 28.40 -38.33
C GLN A 295 25.83 28.54 -37.93
N MET A 296 26.34 29.77 -37.84
CA MET A 296 27.68 30.10 -37.35
C MET A 296 27.69 30.52 -35.87
N TYR A 297 26.73 30.05 -35.05
CA TYR A 297 26.66 30.35 -33.61
C TYR A 297 27.95 30.01 -32.85
N TRP A 298 28.63 28.95 -33.29
CA TRP A 298 29.87 28.43 -32.72
C TRP A 298 31.12 29.27 -33.07
N TYR A 299 31.05 30.19 -34.04
CA TYR A 299 32.22 30.99 -34.45
C TYR A 299 32.44 32.17 -33.50
N ASP A 300 33.62 32.23 -32.86
CA ASP A 300 34.02 33.39 -32.05
C ASP A 300 34.40 34.58 -32.95
N LYS A 301 33.39 35.43 -33.22
CA LYS A 301 33.52 36.71 -33.94
C LYS A 301 34.44 37.73 -33.25
N THR A 302 34.99 37.45 -32.06
CA THR A 302 35.99 38.30 -31.38
C THR A 302 37.44 37.93 -31.73
N GLN A 303 37.68 36.75 -32.30
CA GLN A 303 39.01 36.27 -32.70
C GLN A 303 39.19 36.30 -34.23
N PRO A 304 40.42 36.52 -34.71
CA PRO A 304 40.71 36.52 -36.14
C PRO A 304 40.66 35.11 -36.73
N ILE A 305 40.14 34.99 -37.95
CA ILE A 305 40.22 33.76 -38.75
C ILE A 305 41.64 33.67 -39.33
N SER A 306 42.33 32.56 -39.11
CA SER A 306 43.65 32.29 -39.70
C SER A 306 43.50 31.56 -41.03
N TRP A 307 44.35 31.88 -42.01
CA TRP A 307 44.32 31.22 -43.32
C TRP A 307 45.67 31.27 -44.06
N GLY A 308 45.92 30.27 -44.92
CA GLY A 308 47.07 30.21 -45.83
C GLY A 308 46.68 30.36 -47.30
N GLY A 309 47.62 30.74 -48.17
CA GLY A 309 47.42 30.82 -49.63
C GLY A 309 47.46 29.47 -50.36
N PHE A 310 47.13 29.45 -51.65
CA PHE A 310 47.51 28.35 -52.54
C PHE A 310 48.98 28.50 -52.93
N ASP A 311 49.70 27.37 -53.01
CA ASP A 311 51.02 27.32 -53.63
C ASP A 311 50.88 27.37 -55.15
N LEU A 312 51.79 28.06 -55.85
CA LEU A 312 51.83 28.07 -57.31
C LEU A 312 52.89 27.08 -57.81
N THR A 313 52.44 26.06 -58.54
CA THR A 313 53.32 25.12 -59.24
C THR A 313 53.50 25.50 -60.71
N ALA A 314 54.69 25.21 -61.25
CA ALA A 314 55.02 25.47 -62.64
C ALA A 314 55.64 24.23 -63.30
N GLU A 315 55.00 23.71 -64.33
CA GLU A 315 55.47 22.58 -65.14
C GLU A 315 56.38 23.07 -66.27
N TYR A 316 57.55 22.46 -66.43
CA TYR A 316 58.51 22.81 -67.48
C TYR A 316 59.05 21.58 -68.22
N ASP A 317 59.39 21.80 -69.49
CA ASP A 317 60.17 20.87 -70.31
C ASP A 317 61.41 21.54 -70.94
N GLU A 318 62.14 20.81 -71.79
CA GLU A 318 63.33 21.25 -72.51
C GLU A 318 63.17 22.52 -73.39
N ASN A 319 61.95 23.02 -73.58
CA ASN A 319 61.63 24.23 -74.34
C ASN A 319 61.25 25.43 -73.46
N GLY A 320 60.93 25.23 -72.17
CA GLY A 320 60.51 26.30 -71.25
C GLY A 320 59.49 25.87 -70.19
N ILE A 321 59.04 26.85 -69.39
CA ILE A 321 57.88 26.68 -68.50
C ILE A 321 56.60 26.73 -69.37
N ASN A 322 55.84 25.64 -69.36
CA ASN A 322 54.67 25.45 -70.23
C ASN A 322 53.35 25.90 -69.58
N ARG A 323 53.25 25.75 -68.26
CA ARG A 323 51.99 25.88 -67.51
C ARG A 323 52.27 26.27 -66.06
N ILE A 324 51.46 27.18 -65.51
CA ILE A 324 51.37 27.45 -64.06
C ILE A 324 50.04 26.88 -63.57
N GLY A 325 50.00 26.31 -62.37
CA GLY A 325 48.79 25.89 -61.67
C GLY A 325 48.79 26.32 -60.21
N ALA A 326 47.60 26.47 -59.63
CA ALA A 326 47.45 26.39 -58.17
C ALA A 326 47.63 24.95 -57.70
N SER A 327 48.11 24.77 -56.48
CA SER A 327 48.49 23.49 -55.89
C SER A 327 48.48 23.56 -54.36
N GLY A 328 48.64 22.40 -53.71
CA GLY A 328 48.50 22.31 -52.26
C GLY A 328 47.06 22.47 -51.81
N ALA A 329 46.88 22.98 -50.59
CA ALA A 329 45.58 23.20 -49.99
C ALA A 329 45.53 24.51 -49.20
N VAL A 330 44.46 25.27 -49.38
CA VAL A 330 44.17 26.45 -48.56
C VAL A 330 43.49 25.99 -47.28
N THR A 331 44.19 26.05 -46.16
CA THR A 331 43.59 25.84 -44.84
C THR A 331 43.04 27.16 -44.30
N ILE A 332 41.80 27.14 -43.81
CA ILE A 332 41.13 28.29 -43.16
C ILE A 332 40.57 27.81 -41.82
N CYS A 333 40.99 28.39 -40.69
CA CYS A 333 40.58 27.96 -39.35
C CYS A 333 39.69 29.02 -38.68
N PHE A 334 38.46 28.66 -38.35
CA PHE A 334 37.51 29.53 -37.65
C PHE A 334 37.53 29.25 -36.15
N PRO A 335 38.02 30.17 -35.30
CA PRO A 335 38.10 29.95 -33.85
C PRO A 335 36.72 29.75 -33.23
N VAL A 336 36.61 28.79 -32.29
CA VAL A 336 35.33 28.38 -31.70
C VAL A 336 35.05 29.11 -30.38
N ALA A 337 33.81 29.55 -30.20
CA ALA A 337 33.34 30.17 -28.95
C ALA A 337 33.38 29.15 -27.79
N SER A 338 33.88 29.57 -26.62
CA SER A 338 34.23 28.69 -25.49
C SER A 338 33.15 27.70 -25.09
N ASP A 339 31.89 28.14 -25.10
CA ASP A 339 30.74 27.42 -24.59
C ASP A 339 30.18 26.39 -25.60
N TYR A 340 30.80 26.34 -26.79
CA TYR A 340 30.48 25.43 -27.90
C TYR A 340 31.73 24.64 -28.38
N ALA A 341 32.85 24.74 -27.66
CA ALA A 341 34.16 24.24 -28.10
C ALA A 341 34.54 22.87 -27.50
N ALA A 342 34.87 21.92 -28.37
CA ALA A 342 35.70 20.76 -28.05
C ALA A 342 37.21 21.09 -28.10
N GLY A 343 37.58 22.18 -28.80
CA GLY A 343 38.94 22.71 -28.92
C GLY A 343 38.97 24.04 -29.68
N GLU A 344 40.16 24.66 -29.81
CA GLU A 344 40.32 26.00 -30.42
C GLU A 344 39.69 26.12 -31.82
N TYR A 345 39.79 25.04 -32.61
CA TYR A 345 39.16 24.90 -33.94
C TYR A 345 38.31 23.62 -34.03
N ALA A 346 37.59 23.27 -32.95
CA ALA A 346 36.72 22.09 -32.89
C ALA A 346 35.44 22.37 -32.08
N VAL A 347 34.27 22.10 -32.68
CA VAL A 347 32.95 22.30 -32.07
C VAL A 347 32.47 21.03 -31.39
N ASP A 348 31.82 21.16 -30.24
CA ASP A 348 31.15 20.03 -29.59
C ASP A 348 29.98 19.54 -30.47
N LEU A 349 30.19 18.40 -31.12
CA LEU A 349 29.23 17.72 -31.99
C LEU A 349 27.90 17.40 -31.29
N THR A 350 27.90 17.22 -29.96
CA THR A 350 26.67 16.89 -29.22
C THR A 350 25.65 18.02 -29.30
N ILE A 351 26.09 19.28 -29.37
CA ILE A 351 25.20 20.44 -29.41
C ILE A 351 24.39 20.47 -30.71
N GLY A 352 25.06 20.41 -31.86
CA GLY A 352 24.39 20.37 -33.17
C GLY A 352 23.55 19.10 -33.37
N ARG A 353 24.00 17.97 -32.81
CA ARG A 353 23.24 16.70 -32.84
C ARG A 353 21.92 16.81 -32.09
N SER A 354 21.94 17.28 -30.84
CA SER A 354 20.73 17.43 -30.05
C SER A 354 19.68 18.31 -30.76
N VAL A 355 20.09 19.38 -31.46
CA VAL A 355 19.16 20.20 -32.26
C VAL A 355 18.51 19.41 -33.41
N ARG A 356 19.31 18.74 -34.26
CA ARG A 356 18.75 17.96 -35.38
C ARG A 356 17.88 16.81 -34.90
N ASP A 357 18.38 16.06 -33.92
CA ASP A 357 17.79 14.80 -33.51
C ASP A 357 16.47 15.05 -32.74
N ALA A 358 16.40 16.14 -31.96
CA ALA A 358 15.16 16.66 -31.38
C ALA A 358 14.13 17.10 -32.44
N VAL A 359 14.56 17.77 -33.53
CA VAL A 359 13.66 18.10 -34.66
C VAL A 359 13.13 16.83 -35.33
N GLN A 360 13.97 15.81 -35.54
CA GLN A 360 13.53 14.54 -36.15
C GLN A 360 12.52 13.79 -35.27
N ASN A 361 12.77 13.73 -33.96
CA ASN A 361 11.85 13.11 -32.99
C ASN A 361 10.50 13.86 -32.94
N ALA A 362 10.51 15.19 -33.02
CA ALA A 362 9.29 15.99 -33.05
C ALA A 362 8.52 15.87 -34.38
N GLU A 363 9.21 15.77 -35.53
CA GLU A 363 8.57 15.50 -36.83
C GLU A 363 7.98 14.07 -36.90
N ALA A 364 8.61 13.09 -36.24
CA ALA A 364 8.07 11.73 -36.11
C ALA A 364 6.75 11.68 -35.32
N ILE A 365 6.59 12.50 -34.27
CA ILE A 365 5.32 12.66 -33.53
C ILE A 365 4.22 13.21 -34.43
N ILE A 366 4.53 14.18 -35.31
CA ILE A 366 3.54 14.77 -36.22
C ILE A 366 3.04 13.74 -37.23
N GLU A 367 3.95 12.94 -37.81
CA GLU A 367 3.60 11.86 -38.73
C GLU A 367 2.78 10.76 -38.04
N GLU A 368 3.07 10.40 -36.78
CA GLU A 368 2.33 9.39 -36.00
C GLU A 368 0.83 9.72 -35.87
N PHE A 369 0.49 10.99 -35.64
CA PHE A 369 -0.91 11.45 -35.51
C PHE A 369 -1.51 12.04 -36.80
N SER A 370 -0.77 12.05 -37.91
CA SER A 370 -1.17 12.70 -39.17
C SER A 370 -2.54 12.30 -39.71
N GLY A 371 -2.96 11.05 -39.48
CA GLY A 371 -4.24 10.48 -39.93
C GLY A 371 -5.40 10.57 -38.92
N GLU A 372 -5.20 11.14 -37.73
CA GLU A 372 -6.22 11.31 -36.70
C GLU A 372 -7.04 12.61 -36.89
N SER A 373 -8.12 12.81 -36.13
CA SER A 373 -8.82 14.10 -36.13
C SER A 373 -8.02 15.17 -35.40
N ASP A 374 -8.24 16.45 -35.72
CA ASP A 374 -7.45 17.55 -35.15
C ASP A 374 -7.44 17.62 -33.62
N TYR A 375 -8.56 17.31 -32.95
CA TYR A 375 -8.58 17.20 -31.49
C TYR A 375 -7.71 16.04 -30.98
N GLN A 376 -7.66 14.92 -31.71
CA GLN A 376 -6.82 13.76 -31.37
C GLN A 376 -5.35 13.99 -31.72
N LYS A 377 -5.01 14.76 -32.77
CA LYS A 377 -3.65 15.26 -33.02
C LYS A 377 -3.13 16.03 -31.81
N LEU A 378 -3.87 17.06 -31.38
CA LEU A 378 -3.56 17.85 -30.19
C LEU A 378 -3.48 16.99 -28.92
N ARG A 379 -4.36 15.99 -28.76
CA ARG A 379 -4.29 15.08 -27.60
C ARG A 379 -3.10 14.13 -27.64
N GLY A 380 -2.69 13.68 -28.83
CA GLY A 380 -1.48 12.90 -29.05
C GLY A 380 -0.22 13.67 -28.64
N TYR A 381 -0.11 14.91 -29.10
CA TYR A 381 1.00 15.83 -28.77
C TYR A 381 1.09 16.10 -27.28
N PHE A 382 -0.04 16.35 -26.61
CA PHE A 382 -0.11 16.46 -25.15
C PHE A 382 0.41 15.20 -24.45
N SER A 383 -0.03 14.01 -24.88
CA SER A 383 0.41 12.75 -24.26
C SER A 383 1.91 12.52 -24.44
N LYS A 384 2.43 12.70 -25.66
CA LYS A 384 3.85 12.42 -25.97
C LYS A 384 4.80 13.27 -25.15
N ILE A 385 4.56 14.59 -25.08
CA ILE A 385 5.37 15.49 -24.26
C ILE A 385 5.36 15.05 -22.78
N CYS A 386 4.19 14.66 -22.27
CA CYS A 386 4.00 14.16 -20.91
C CYS A 386 4.47 12.71 -20.65
N ASP A 387 4.79 11.94 -21.69
CA ASP A 387 5.42 10.63 -21.59
C ASP A 387 6.97 10.75 -21.74
N PHE A 388 7.49 11.92 -22.13
CA PHE A 388 8.91 12.14 -22.45
C PHE A 388 9.69 12.91 -21.36
N VAL A 389 9.09 13.90 -20.69
CA VAL A 389 9.75 14.74 -19.68
C VAL A 389 8.89 14.99 -18.44
N SER A 390 9.55 15.23 -17.30
CA SER A 390 8.93 15.68 -16.04
C SER A 390 9.36 17.11 -15.66
N TYR A 391 8.60 17.72 -14.74
CA TYR A 391 8.77 19.13 -14.38
C TYR A 391 9.98 19.41 -13.47
N ASN A 392 10.86 20.30 -13.91
CA ASN A 392 12.08 20.68 -13.20
C ASN A 392 11.81 21.71 -12.07
N GLN A 393 11.37 21.22 -10.92
CA GLN A 393 11.05 22.06 -9.76
C GLN A 393 12.27 22.86 -9.24
N GLU A 394 13.48 22.27 -9.24
CA GLU A 394 14.68 22.93 -8.72
C GLU A 394 15.13 24.10 -9.60
N ALA A 395 14.95 24.01 -10.93
CA ALA A 395 15.17 25.13 -11.84
C ALA A 395 14.08 26.21 -11.74
N ALA A 396 12.83 25.82 -11.44
CA ALA A 396 11.70 26.74 -11.32
C ALA A 396 11.73 27.64 -10.06
N ASP A 397 12.39 27.22 -8.97
CA ASP A 397 12.67 28.05 -7.79
C ASP A 397 13.78 29.10 -8.06
N GLY A 398 14.50 28.98 -9.18
CA GLY A 398 15.36 30.02 -9.72
C GLY A 398 14.57 31.16 -10.37
N ASN A 399 15.11 32.37 -10.37
CA ASN A 399 14.51 33.50 -11.10
C ASN A 399 14.76 33.32 -12.61
N ALA A 400 13.98 32.45 -13.25
CA ALA A 400 14.13 32.08 -14.65
C ALA A 400 13.74 33.22 -15.60
N ASP A 401 14.73 33.78 -16.29
CA ASP A 401 14.49 34.63 -17.47
C ASP A 401 14.12 33.70 -18.65
N TYR A 402 12.88 33.80 -19.15
CA TYR A 402 12.44 32.99 -20.29
C TYR A 402 13.25 33.30 -21.55
N GLY A 403 13.69 32.26 -22.25
CA GLY A 403 14.47 32.39 -23.48
C GLY A 403 15.39 31.21 -23.78
N ASP A 404 15.63 30.33 -22.81
CA ASP A 404 16.54 29.19 -22.96
C ASP A 404 16.13 28.30 -24.16
N PRO A 405 17.01 28.09 -25.17
CA PRO A 405 16.72 27.21 -26.30
C PRO A 405 16.74 25.73 -25.92
N TRP A 406 17.47 25.34 -24.87
CA TRP A 406 17.59 23.94 -24.46
C TRP A 406 16.27 23.37 -23.94
N GLN A 407 15.42 24.18 -23.30
CA GLN A 407 14.07 23.78 -22.88
C GLN A 407 13.23 23.13 -23.99
N LEU A 408 13.44 23.49 -25.27
CA LEU A 408 12.72 22.90 -26.40
C LEU A 408 13.41 21.64 -26.93
N ILE A 409 14.74 21.63 -26.96
CA ILE A 409 15.56 20.48 -27.37
C ILE A 409 15.29 19.31 -26.42
N TRP A 410 15.33 19.58 -25.11
CA TRP A 410 15.11 18.64 -24.01
C TRP A 410 13.73 17.97 -23.98
N VAL A 411 12.69 18.54 -24.62
CA VAL A 411 11.39 17.83 -24.74
C VAL A 411 11.45 16.70 -25.77
N PHE A 412 12.43 16.69 -26.68
CA PHE A 412 12.51 15.75 -27.79
C PHE A 412 13.89 15.05 -27.91
N ASP A 413 14.76 15.14 -26.90
CA ASP A 413 16.07 14.48 -26.90
C ASP A 413 15.96 12.93 -26.82
N GLY A 414 14.91 12.44 -26.17
CA GLY A 414 14.63 11.01 -25.97
C GLY A 414 15.24 10.43 -24.69
N ASP A 415 15.76 11.25 -23.77
CA ASP A 415 16.25 10.81 -22.47
C ASP A 415 15.14 10.92 -21.39
N PRO A 416 14.63 9.80 -20.83
CA PRO A 416 13.55 9.81 -19.84
C PRO A 416 13.99 10.32 -18.45
N SER A 417 15.23 10.80 -18.30
CA SER A 417 15.71 11.53 -17.11
C SER A 417 15.78 13.05 -17.30
N THR A 418 15.52 13.55 -18.51
CA THR A 418 15.48 14.98 -18.80
C THR A 418 14.26 15.65 -18.15
N ASN A 419 14.50 16.78 -17.47
CA ASN A 419 13.47 17.55 -16.77
C ASN A 419 13.49 19.02 -17.23
N VAL A 420 12.32 19.54 -17.65
CA VAL A 420 12.17 20.90 -18.20
C VAL A 420 11.22 21.77 -17.35
N VAL A 421 11.32 23.09 -17.48
CA VAL A 421 10.33 24.02 -16.87
C VAL A 421 9.18 24.31 -17.85
N CYS A 422 8.19 25.09 -17.41
CA CYS A 422 6.97 25.43 -18.17
C CYS A 422 7.23 25.97 -19.59
N GLU A 423 8.35 26.65 -19.81
CA GLU A 423 8.79 27.12 -21.13
C GLU A 423 8.99 25.98 -22.14
N GLY A 424 9.59 24.85 -21.73
CA GLY A 424 9.84 23.70 -22.61
C GLY A 424 8.56 23.07 -23.08
N TYR A 425 7.70 22.70 -22.12
CA TYR A 425 6.34 22.21 -22.35
C TYR A 425 5.54 23.07 -23.35
N ALA A 426 5.49 24.40 -23.10
CA ALA A 426 4.70 25.31 -23.92
C ALA A 426 5.29 25.50 -25.34
N LYS A 427 6.62 25.68 -25.46
CA LYS A 427 7.31 25.76 -26.76
C LYS A 427 7.12 24.50 -27.59
N ALA A 428 7.30 23.32 -26.98
CA ALA A 428 7.20 22.04 -27.66
C ALA A 428 5.78 21.77 -28.20
N PHE A 429 4.75 22.03 -27.38
CA PHE A 429 3.38 21.87 -27.80
C PHE A 429 2.99 22.86 -28.92
N GLN A 430 3.42 24.13 -28.83
CA GLN A 430 3.23 25.07 -29.93
C GLN A 430 3.95 24.61 -31.21
N TYR A 431 5.21 24.17 -31.12
CA TYR A 431 5.97 23.69 -32.28
C TYR A 431 5.23 22.58 -33.05
N LEU A 432 4.75 21.56 -32.33
CA LEU A 432 4.01 20.46 -32.94
C LEU A 432 2.75 20.99 -33.64
N CYS A 433 2.04 21.95 -33.04
CA CYS A 433 0.88 22.61 -33.66
C CYS A 433 1.25 23.42 -34.90
N ASP A 434 2.27 24.28 -34.85
CA ASP A 434 2.66 25.19 -35.94
C ASP A 434 3.19 24.43 -37.17
N LYS A 435 3.72 23.21 -36.97
CA LYS A 435 4.12 22.28 -38.04
C LYS A 435 2.98 21.38 -38.55
N THR A 436 1.85 21.31 -37.86
CA THR A 436 0.77 20.36 -38.16
C THR A 436 -0.19 20.87 -39.23
N ALA A 437 -0.51 20.01 -40.20
CA ALA A 437 -1.64 20.20 -41.08
C ALA A 437 -2.96 19.84 -40.36
N PHE A 438 -3.58 20.84 -39.75
CA PHE A 438 -4.96 20.76 -39.26
C PHE A 438 -5.96 20.84 -40.43
N ASP A 439 -7.08 20.13 -40.33
CA ASP A 439 -8.20 20.22 -41.28
C ASP A 439 -9.07 21.47 -41.03
N GLY A 440 -9.09 21.96 -39.78
CA GLY A 440 -9.84 23.14 -39.35
C GLY A 440 -9.00 24.40 -39.08
N ASP A 441 -9.69 25.51 -38.74
CA ASP A 441 -9.08 26.80 -38.37
C ASP A 441 -8.56 26.74 -36.92
N ILE A 442 -7.40 26.10 -36.74
CA ILE A 442 -6.73 25.89 -35.45
C ILE A 442 -5.41 26.66 -35.40
N SER A 443 -5.13 27.29 -34.26
CA SER A 443 -3.84 27.95 -34.00
C SER A 443 -3.48 27.84 -32.52
N CYS A 444 -2.23 27.48 -32.23
CA CYS A 444 -1.68 27.45 -30.88
C CYS A 444 -0.72 28.63 -30.67
N ILE A 445 -0.79 29.31 -29.54
CA ILE A 445 0.19 30.32 -29.14
C ILE A 445 0.68 30.05 -27.71
N SER A 446 1.97 30.16 -27.48
CA SER A 446 2.57 30.22 -26.15
C SER A 446 2.43 31.63 -25.57
N VAL A 447 2.06 31.68 -24.29
CA VAL A 447 1.79 32.89 -23.51
C VAL A 447 2.41 32.75 -22.12
N SER A 448 2.80 33.87 -21.52
CA SER A 448 3.43 33.91 -20.20
C SER A 448 2.67 34.82 -19.23
N GLY A 449 2.92 34.63 -17.95
CA GLY A 449 2.24 35.36 -16.89
C GLY A 449 2.53 34.79 -15.51
N ASN A 450 1.62 34.99 -14.56
CA ASN A 450 1.66 34.32 -13.26
C ASN A 450 0.52 33.29 -13.15
N MET A 451 0.85 32.14 -12.56
CA MET A 451 -0.09 31.10 -12.12
C MET A 451 -0.09 31.04 -10.59
N GLU A 452 -1.27 30.90 -9.97
CA GLU A 452 -1.44 30.71 -8.52
C GLU A 452 -2.42 29.54 -8.25
N SER A 453 -2.05 28.65 -7.31
CA SER A 453 -2.82 27.47 -6.87
C SER A 453 -2.94 27.42 -5.34
N GLU A 454 -3.47 26.34 -4.75
CA GLU A 454 -3.46 26.15 -3.29
C GLU A 454 -2.08 25.75 -2.71
N SER A 455 -1.14 25.34 -3.57
CA SER A 455 0.22 24.90 -3.22
C SER A 455 1.33 25.80 -3.79
N ASP A 456 1.14 26.33 -5.00
CA ASP A 456 2.20 26.87 -5.85
C ASP A 456 1.82 28.25 -6.40
N ALA A 457 2.78 29.17 -6.53
CA ALA A 457 2.53 30.49 -7.09
C ALA A 457 3.81 31.11 -7.66
N GLY A 458 3.78 31.52 -8.93
CA GLY A 458 4.94 32.12 -9.60
C GLY A 458 4.76 32.40 -11.09
N PRO A 459 5.83 32.83 -11.78
CA PRO A 459 5.86 32.97 -13.23
C PRO A 459 5.60 31.62 -13.91
N HIS A 460 4.72 31.61 -14.92
CA HIS A 460 4.35 30.41 -15.66
C HIS A 460 4.21 30.69 -17.15
N MET A 461 4.43 29.66 -17.97
CA MET A 461 4.19 29.68 -19.42
C MET A 461 3.23 28.54 -19.80
N TRP A 462 2.24 28.85 -20.63
CA TRP A 462 1.21 27.90 -21.05
C TRP A 462 0.78 28.20 -22.50
N ASN A 463 -0.16 27.41 -23.03
CA ASN A 463 -0.66 27.59 -24.40
C ASN A 463 -2.13 28.05 -24.42
N ILE A 464 -2.46 28.88 -25.41
CA ILE A 464 -3.82 29.19 -25.82
C ILE A 464 -4.05 28.56 -27.19
N VAL A 465 -5.01 27.65 -27.27
CA VAL A 465 -5.38 26.95 -28.51
C VAL A 465 -6.74 27.45 -29.00
N ARG A 466 -6.74 28.08 -30.16
CA ARG A 466 -7.94 28.40 -30.92
C ARG A 466 -8.44 27.13 -31.61
N MET A 467 -9.71 26.80 -31.45
CA MET A 467 -10.35 25.65 -32.09
C MET A 467 -11.32 26.08 -33.20
N GLU A 468 -11.71 25.13 -34.08
CA GLU A 468 -12.57 25.34 -35.26
C GLU A 468 -13.88 26.13 -34.97
N ASN A 469 -14.37 26.06 -33.74
CA ASN A 469 -15.57 26.77 -33.30
C ASN A 469 -15.37 28.29 -33.12
N GLY A 470 -14.14 28.78 -33.35
CA GLY A 470 -13.74 30.18 -33.28
C GLY A 470 -13.46 30.68 -31.86
N LEU A 471 -13.33 29.79 -30.88
CA LEU A 471 -13.07 30.09 -29.46
C LEU A 471 -11.70 29.56 -29.03
N ASN A 472 -11.12 30.19 -28.00
CA ASN A 472 -9.77 29.91 -27.53
C ASN A 472 -9.79 29.19 -26.17
N TYR A 473 -8.95 28.17 -25.98
CA TYR A 473 -8.94 27.29 -24.81
C TYR A 473 -7.54 27.18 -24.20
N LEU A 474 -7.46 27.07 -22.87
CA LEU A 474 -6.20 26.97 -22.15
C LEU A 474 -5.69 25.52 -22.12
N VAL A 475 -4.45 25.32 -22.55
CA VAL A 475 -3.69 24.06 -22.43
C VAL A 475 -2.45 24.36 -21.60
N ASP A 476 -2.21 23.58 -20.55
CA ASP A 476 -1.09 23.76 -19.64
C ASP A 476 -0.52 22.39 -19.27
N LEU A 477 0.54 22.00 -19.99
CA LEU A 477 1.06 20.62 -19.98
C LEU A 477 1.81 20.29 -18.68
N THR A 478 2.24 21.26 -17.87
CA THR A 478 2.95 21.00 -16.60
C THR A 478 2.08 20.30 -15.55
N ASN A 479 0.83 20.01 -15.87
CA ASN A 479 -0.15 19.35 -15.01
C ASN A 479 -0.23 17.83 -15.21
N CYS A 480 0.67 17.21 -15.98
CA CYS A 480 0.72 15.76 -16.14
C CYS A 480 1.54 15.01 -15.07
N ASP A 481 2.47 15.67 -14.38
CA ASP A 481 3.12 15.09 -13.19
C ASP A 481 2.10 14.92 -12.03
N GLY A 482 2.16 13.77 -11.35
CA GLY A 482 1.04 13.21 -10.56
C GLY A 482 0.54 13.99 -9.34
N TYR A 483 1.21 15.08 -8.97
CA TYR A 483 0.93 15.86 -7.75
C TYR A 483 0.14 17.16 -7.96
N ASN A 484 -0.02 17.62 -9.21
CA ASN A 484 -0.59 18.94 -9.49
C ASN A 484 -2.13 19.01 -9.39
N ILE A 485 -2.64 20.21 -9.11
CA ILE A 485 -4.09 20.50 -8.96
C ILE A 485 -4.82 20.47 -10.32
N GLY A 486 -4.05 20.58 -11.42
CA GLY A 486 -4.54 20.39 -12.77
C GLY A 486 -5.20 19.03 -13.01
N ALA A 487 -5.85 18.90 -14.17
CA ALA A 487 -6.47 17.65 -14.56
C ALA A 487 -5.59 16.95 -15.62
N PRO A 488 -4.64 16.06 -15.23
CA PRO A 488 -3.68 15.43 -16.16
C PRO A 488 -4.39 14.75 -17.34
N ASP A 489 -5.57 14.19 -17.09
CA ASP A 489 -6.36 13.49 -18.09
C ASP A 489 -7.02 14.41 -19.14
N LYS A 490 -6.89 15.74 -19.09
CA LYS A 490 -7.65 16.68 -19.95
C LYS A 490 -6.72 17.59 -20.75
N LEU A 491 -6.90 17.64 -22.07
CA LEU A 491 -6.18 18.57 -22.95
C LEU A 491 -6.42 20.03 -22.55
N PHE A 492 -7.69 20.40 -22.45
CA PHE A 492 -8.10 21.74 -22.09
C PHE A 492 -8.42 21.80 -20.60
N LEU A 493 -7.74 22.66 -19.86
CA LEU A 493 -8.18 23.03 -18.53
C LEU A 493 -9.48 23.85 -18.66
N VAL A 494 -10.40 23.62 -17.73
CA VAL A 494 -11.84 23.96 -17.83
C VAL A 494 -12.09 25.36 -18.40
N GLY A 495 -12.81 25.41 -19.53
CA GLY A 495 -13.25 26.67 -20.13
C GLY A 495 -14.12 27.45 -19.13
N VAL A 496 -13.78 28.73 -18.95
CA VAL A 496 -14.25 29.65 -17.90
C VAL A 496 -15.74 29.46 -17.61
N LEU A 497 -16.11 29.19 -16.35
CA LEU A 497 -17.44 28.65 -16.01
C LEU A 497 -18.60 29.58 -16.41
N ASP A 498 -18.38 30.90 -16.35
CA ASP A 498 -19.33 31.94 -16.73
C ASP A 498 -18.62 33.27 -17.05
N GLU A 499 -19.39 34.30 -17.44
CA GLU A 499 -18.88 35.65 -17.71
C GLU A 499 -18.29 36.39 -16.49
N TYR A 500 -18.26 35.76 -15.31
CA TYR A 500 -17.78 36.33 -14.04
C TYR A 500 -16.48 35.68 -13.53
N SER A 501 -16.00 34.60 -14.17
CA SER A 501 -14.81 33.85 -13.72
C SER A 501 -13.48 34.29 -14.35
N GLY A 502 -13.48 35.37 -15.15
CA GLY A 502 -12.24 36.08 -15.54
C GLY A 502 -12.32 36.94 -16.80
N SER A 503 -11.24 37.68 -17.08
CA SER A 503 -11.02 38.44 -18.32
C SER A 503 -9.53 38.69 -18.57
N VAL A 504 -9.13 38.94 -19.83
CA VAL A 504 -7.72 39.18 -20.24
C VAL A 504 -6.97 40.14 -19.30
N SER A 505 -7.61 41.25 -18.91
CA SER A 505 -7.04 42.30 -18.04
C SER A 505 -7.15 42.06 -16.52
N ALA A 506 -7.72 40.93 -16.09
CA ALA A 506 -7.96 40.60 -14.68
C ALA A 506 -7.49 39.19 -14.29
N GLY A 507 -7.02 38.39 -15.26
CA GLY A 507 -6.79 36.97 -15.11
C GLY A 507 -8.07 36.13 -15.17
N TYR A 508 -7.89 34.81 -15.09
CA TYR A 508 -8.92 33.79 -15.11
C TYR A 508 -8.79 32.86 -13.91
N ILE A 509 -9.92 32.45 -13.34
CA ILE A 509 -9.99 31.52 -12.21
C ILE A 509 -10.68 30.24 -12.68
N LEU A 510 -9.95 29.13 -12.72
CA LEU A 510 -10.41 27.82 -13.14
C LEU A 510 -10.64 26.94 -11.91
N THR A 511 -11.89 26.50 -11.70
CA THR A 511 -12.22 25.50 -10.68
C THR A 511 -12.16 24.10 -11.29
N LEU A 512 -11.38 23.22 -10.68
CA LEU A 512 -11.11 21.85 -11.13
C LEU A 512 -11.58 20.84 -10.06
N ASP A 513 -11.58 19.55 -10.42
CA ASP A 513 -12.09 18.48 -9.55
C ASP A 513 -11.28 18.29 -8.25
N ARG A 514 -10.06 18.85 -8.18
CA ARG A 514 -9.12 18.75 -7.05
C ARG A 514 -8.84 20.09 -6.32
N GLY A 515 -9.26 21.24 -6.87
CA GLY A 515 -8.91 22.56 -6.31
C GLY A 515 -9.23 23.71 -7.26
N THR A 516 -8.61 24.87 -7.06
CA THR A 516 -8.73 26.04 -7.95
C THR A 516 -7.34 26.54 -8.35
N ILE A 517 -7.18 26.96 -9.61
CA ILE A 517 -5.98 27.58 -10.16
C ILE A 517 -6.39 28.90 -10.82
N SER A 518 -5.57 29.94 -10.69
CA SER A 518 -5.76 31.20 -11.42
C SER A 518 -4.54 31.57 -12.26
N TYR A 519 -4.79 32.07 -13.47
CA TYR A 519 -3.76 32.48 -14.45
C TYR A 519 -3.97 33.96 -14.80
N SER A 520 -2.88 34.72 -14.92
CA SER A 520 -2.91 36.14 -15.30
C SER A 520 -1.74 36.46 -16.23
N TYR A 521 -2.03 37.05 -17.39
CA TYR A 521 -1.00 37.38 -18.39
C TYR A 521 -0.05 38.49 -17.92
N ASP A 522 1.20 38.43 -18.34
CA ASP A 522 2.19 39.49 -18.11
C ASP A 522 2.12 40.64 -19.13
N ASP A 523 2.82 41.74 -18.82
CA ASP A 523 2.94 42.92 -19.71
C ASP A 523 3.54 42.56 -21.10
N LEU A 524 4.33 41.48 -21.20
CA LEU A 524 4.91 41.03 -22.47
C LEU A 524 3.83 40.42 -23.36
N THR A 525 3.10 39.44 -22.85
CA THR A 525 1.97 38.76 -23.52
C THR A 525 0.90 39.76 -23.92
N LEU A 526 0.53 40.67 -23.02
CA LEU A 526 -0.43 41.77 -23.27
C LEU A 526 0.07 42.82 -24.28
N SER A 527 1.36 42.78 -24.68
CA SER A 527 1.93 43.64 -25.73
C SER A 527 2.09 42.95 -27.08
N LEU A 528 2.04 41.62 -27.12
CA LEU A 528 2.30 40.79 -28.31
C LEU A 528 1.03 40.35 -29.05
N TYR A 529 -0.07 40.16 -28.33
CA TYR A 529 -1.32 39.57 -28.82
C TYR A 529 -2.54 40.48 -28.56
N ASP A 530 -3.55 40.41 -29.43
CA ASP A 530 -4.82 41.14 -29.26
C ASP A 530 -5.73 40.43 -28.22
N ASP A 531 -6.62 41.19 -27.55
CA ASP A 531 -7.64 40.67 -26.62
C ASP A 531 -8.42 39.47 -27.19
N SER A 532 -8.66 39.43 -28.51
CA SER A 532 -9.39 38.36 -29.19
C SER A 532 -8.60 37.04 -29.35
N GLU A 533 -7.28 37.10 -29.24
CA GLU A 533 -6.38 35.92 -29.23
C GLU A 533 -6.26 35.38 -27.79
N LEU A 534 -6.20 36.29 -26.81
CA LEU A 534 -6.03 35.97 -25.38
C LEU A 534 -7.33 35.64 -24.62
N GLN A 535 -8.50 36.01 -25.15
CA GLN A 535 -9.78 35.78 -24.45
C GLN A 535 -10.19 34.31 -24.48
N LEU A 536 -10.25 33.69 -23.29
CA LEU A 536 -10.69 32.31 -23.13
C LEU A 536 -12.19 32.11 -23.38
N ALA A 537 -12.54 30.91 -23.83
CA ALA A 537 -13.90 30.42 -24.04
C ALA A 537 -14.65 30.20 -22.73
N PHE A 538 -15.97 30.44 -22.75
CA PHE A 538 -16.86 30.11 -21.64
C PHE A 538 -17.38 28.65 -21.77
N GLY A 539 -17.09 27.83 -20.77
CA GLY A 539 -17.40 26.41 -20.73
C GLY A 539 -16.44 25.52 -21.55
N ASN A 540 -16.37 24.25 -21.18
CA ASN A 540 -15.50 23.25 -21.81
C ASN A 540 -15.65 23.17 -23.34
N TYR A 541 -14.53 22.97 -24.04
CA TYR A 541 -14.54 22.56 -25.44
C TYR A 541 -15.38 21.29 -25.61
N LYS A 542 -16.19 21.28 -26.67
CA LYS A 542 -16.96 20.13 -27.11
C LYS A 542 -16.53 19.85 -28.53
N ASP A 543 -15.70 18.83 -28.68
CA ASP A 543 -15.38 18.23 -29.97
C ASP A 543 -16.68 18.00 -30.76
N THR A 544 -16.75 18.62 -31.93
CA THR A 544 -17.95 18.58 -32.78
C THR A 544 -18.03 17.31 -33.63
N ILE A 545 -17.05 16.40 -33.54
CA ILE A 545 -17.24 14.97 -33.79
C ILE A 545 -18.10 14.41 -32.65
N GLY A 546 -19.42 14.64 -32.77
CA GLY A 546 -20.35 14.58 -31.64
C GLY A 546 -20.30 13.28 -30.85
N TYR A 547 -19.62 13.31 -29.70
CA TYR A 547 -19.76 12.29 -28.67
C TYR A 547 -21.25 12.16 -28.31
N PRO A 548 -21.84 10.96 -28.38
CA PRO A 548 -23.23 10.76 -28.01
C PRO A 548 -23.45 11.04 -26.51
N GLU A 549 -24.70 11.27 -26.12
CA GLU A 549 -25.09 11.29 -24.70
C GLU A 549 -24.60 10.00 -24.00
N ALA A 550 -24.10 10.13 -22.77
CA ALA A 550 -23.46 9.05 -22.02
C ALA A 550 -24.31 7.78 -21.99
N TYR A 551 -23.81 6.68 -22.56
CA TYR A 551 -24.59 5.46 -22.80
C TYR A 551 -23.89 4.20 -22.31
N GLU A 552 -24.69 3.22 -21.86
CA GLU A 552 -24.18 1.88 -21.54
C GLU A 552 -24.23 0.97 -22.78
N LYS A 553 -23.13 0.27 -23.05
CA LYS A 553 -23.08 -0.82 -24.04
C LYS A 553 -22.64 -2.13 -23.38
N THR A 554 -23.25 -3.25 -23.78
CA THR A 554 -22.77 -4.58 -23.39
C THR A 554 -22.13 -5.29 -24.58
N VAL A 555 -20.83 -5.59 -24.48
CA VAL A 555 -20.07 -6.37 -25.50
C VAL A 555 -19.52 -7.61 -24.82
N ASN A 556 -19.79 -8.80 -25.38
CA ASN A 556 -19.37 -10.09 -24.83
C ASN A 556 -19.68 -10.26 -23.32
N GLY A 557 -20.82 -9.74 -22.86
CA GLY A 557 -21.24 -9.81 -21.47
C GLY A 557 -20.51 -8.88 -20.49
N ILE A 558 -19.56 -8.07 -20.97
CA ILE A 558 -18.96 -6.95 -20.27
C ILE A 558 -19.78 -5.70 -20.54
N LYS A 559 -20.06 -4.90 -19.52
CA LYS A 559 -20.70 -3.58 -19.61
C LYS A 559 -19.63 -2.49 -19.67
N TYR A 560 -19.79 -1.59 -20.61
CA TYR A 560 -19.02 -0.37 -20.76
C TYR A 560 -19.97 0.81 -20.61
N ARG A 561 -19.53 1.90 -19.98
CA ARG A 561 -20.10 3.21 -20.19
C ARG A 561 -19.22 3.94 -21.21
N ILE A 562 -19.85 4.56 -22.18
CA ILE A 562 -19.17 5.41 -23.15
C ILE A 562 -19.61 6.85 -22.87
N GLU A 563 -18.65 7.70 -22.51
CA GLU A 563 -18.83 9.13 -22.31
C GLU A 563 -17.52 9.88 -22.58
N GLN A 564 -17.60 11.13 -23.06
CA GLN A 564 -16.42 12.01 -23.30
C GLN A 564 -15.28 11.36 -24.11
N GLY A 565 -15.62 10.57 -25.14
CA GLY A 565 -14.66 9.89 -26.01
C GLY A 565 -13.99 8.65 -25.41
N ARG A 566 -14.42 8.19 -24.23
CA ARG A 566 -13.78 7.12 -23.44
C ARG A 566 -14.75 5.97 -23.19
N ALA A 567 -14.23 4.75 -23.06
CA ALA A 567 -14.99 3.59 -22.63
C ALA A 567 -14.49 3.05 -21.27
N THR A 568 -15.27 3.23 -20.22
CA THR A 568 -15.00 2.68 -18.88
C THR A 568 -15.74 1.36 -18.68
N VAL A 569 -15.08 0.31 -18.22
CA VAL A 569 -15.74 -0.95 -17.83
C VAL A 569 -16.47 -0.76 -16.51
N ILE A 570 -17.80 -0.91 -16.50
CA ILE A 570 -18.68 -0.62 -15.35
C ILE A 570 -19.45 -1.84 -14.82
N GLY A 571 -19.21 -3.03 -15.36
CA GLY A 571 -19.96 -4.21 -14.93
C GLY A 571 -19.70 -5.47 -15.75
N TYR A 572 -20.03 -6.63 -15.19
CA TYR A 572 -19.90 -7.93 -15.85
C TYR A 572 -21.11 -8.83 -15.56
N THR A 573 -21.66 -9.44 -16.60
CA THR A 573 -22.92 -10.21 -16.54
C THR A 573 -22.74 -11.69 -16.18
N GLY A 574 -21.51 -12.19 -16.04
CA GLY A 574 -21.22 -13.54 -15.57
C GLY A 574 -20.89 -14.59 -16.64
N ALA A 575 -20.88 -14.22 -17.92
CA ALA A 575 -20.24 -14.98 -19.01
C ALA A 575 -19.61 -14.01 -20.01
N PRO A 576 -18.44 -14.31 -20.63
CA PRO A 576 -17.68 -15.56 -20.60
C PRO A 576 -16.78 -15.71 -19.35
N VAL A 577 -16.53 -16.95 -18.93
CA VAL A 577 -15.68 -17.26 -17.76
C VAL A 577 -14.21 -16.83 -17.93
N ASN A 578 -13.74 -16.73 -19.17
CA ASN A 578 -12.45 -16.15 -19.52
C ASN A 578 -12.76 -14.90 -20.35
N VAL A 579 -12.33 -13.73 -19.89
CA VAL A 579 -12.61 -12.43 -20.53
C VAL A 579 -11.38 -11.97 -21.31
N VAL A 580 -11.62 -11.35 -22.46
CA VAL A 580 -10.64 -10.51 -23.16
C VAL A 580 -11.34 -9.19 -23.39
N LEU A 581 -10.80 -8.11 -22.83
CA LEU A 581 -11.28 -6.75 -23.11
C LEU A 581 -10.75 -6.31 -24.49
N PRO A 582 -11.54 -5.59 -25.30
CA PRO A 582 -11.07 -5.01 -26.54
C PRO A 582 -10.30 -3.70 -26.27
N GLU A 583 -9.41 -3.31 -27.19
CA GLU A 583 -8.74 -2.00 -27.18
C GLU A 583 -9.74 -0.83 -27.27
N SER A 584 -10.89 -1.03 -27.94
CA SER A 584 -11.93 -0.01 -28.07
C SER A 584 -13.35 -0.58 -28.13
N VAL A 585 -14.33 0.26 -27.79
CA VAL A 585 -15.77 -0.01 -27.94
C VAL A 585 -16.41 1.17 -28.66
N ASP A 586 -17.01 0.90 -29.82
CA ASP A 586 -17.58 1.91 -30.73
C ASP A 586 -16.60 3.05 -31.06
N ASN A 587 -15.36 2.64 -31.38
CA ASN A 587 -14.19 3.46 -31.70
C ASN A 587 -13.60 4.27 -30.53
N TYR A 588 -14.18 4.20 -29.33
CA TYR A 588 -13.64 4.85 -28.13
C TYR A 588 -12.72 3.89 -27.36
N PRO A 589 -11.49 4.29 -26.98
CA PRO A 589 -10.54 3.42 -26.28
C PRO A 589 -11.07 2.98 -24.91
N VAL A 590 -10.78 1.72 -24.54
CA VAL A 590 -11.10 1.20 -23.20
C VAL A 590 -9.98 1.61 -22.24
N ILE A 591 -10.18 2.71 -21.52
CA ILE A 591 -9.13 3.33 -20.68
C ILE A 591 -9.16 2.89 -19.21
N GLU A 592 -10.32 2.47 -18.71
CA GLU A 592 -10.54 2.32 -17.27
C GLU A 592 -11.34 1.05 -16.96
N ILE A 593 -10.94 0.34 -15.90
CA ILE A 593 -11.78 -0.66 -15.25
C ILE A 593 -12.32 -0.09 -13.95
N GLY A 594 -13.57 0.34 -13.97
CA GLY A 594 -14.21 1.05 -12.88
C GLY A 594 -14.45 0.22 -11.62
N SER A 595 -14.68 0.94 -10.53
CA SER A 595 -15.02 0.36 -9.23
C SER A 595 -16.24 -0.59 -9.32
N MET A 596 -16.21 -1.70 -8.58
CA MET A 596 -17.19 -2.79 -8.63
C MET A 596 -17.43 -3.49 -9.99
N ALA A 597 -16.71 -3.18 -11.07
CA ALA A 597 -17.02 -3.71 -12.42
C ALA A 597 -17.09 -5.25 -12.54
N PHE A 598 -16.31 -5.97 -11.73
CA PHE A 598 -16.28 -7.43 -11.60
C PHE A 598 -16.53 -7.89 -10.15
N ASP A 599 -17.21 -7.08 -9.34
CA ASP A 599 -17.59 -7.34 -7.95
C ASP A 599 -18.00 -8.81 -7.67
N LYS A 600 -17.33 -9.45 -6.72
CA LYS A 600 -17.61 -10.78 -6.15
C LYS A 600 -17.84 -11.87 -7.20
N CYS A 601 -17.27 -11.74 -8.40
CA CYS A 601 -17.75 -12.49 -9.56
C CYS A 601 -17.47 -14.00 -9.47
N LYS A 602 -18.56 -14.78 -9.51
CA LYS A 602 -18.58 -16.21 -9.18
C LYS A 602 -18.29 -17.13 -10.38
N SER A 603 -17.97 -16.56 -11.54
CA SER A 603 -17.75 -17.28 -12.80
C SER A 603 -16.45 -16.91 -13.51
N LEU A 604 -15.92 -15.69 -13.30
CA LEU A 604 -14.65 -15.25 -13.87
C LEU A 604 -13.49 -16.17 -13.43
N LYS A 605 -12.60 -16.49 -14.37
CA LYS A 605 -11.41 -17.33 -14.20
C LYS A 605 -10.15 -16.66 -14.72
N SER A 606 -10.22 -15.99 -15.85
CA SER A 606 -9.13 -15.15 -16.34
C SER A 606 -9.67 -13.90 -16.99
N ILE A 607 -8.86 -12.85 -17.00
CA ILE A 607 -9.08 -11.66 -17.81
C ILE A 607 -7.77 -11.27 -18.50
N LYS A 608 -7.83 -11.03 -19.81
CA LYS A 608 -6.82 -10.22 -20.51
C LYS A 608 -7.30 -8.78 -20.64
N ILE A 609 -6.46 -7.86 -20.20
CA ILE A 609 -6.63 -6.41 -20.24
C ILE A 609 -5.90 -5.88 -21.50
N PRO A 610 -6.44 -4.85 -22.21
CA PRO A 610 -5.89 -4.34 -23.46
C PRO A 610 -4.70 -3.40 -23.20
N ARG A 611 -4.06 -2.89 -24.27
CA ARG A 611 -2.98 -1.91 -24.11
C ARG A 611 -3.51 -0.58 -23.56
N THR A 612 -4.71 -0.17 -23.99
CA THR A 612 -5.32 1.13 -23.69
C THR A 612 -5.75 1.35 -22.24
N VAL A 613 -5.81 0.33 -21.38
CA VAL A 613 -6.26 0.53 -19.98
C VAL A 613 -5.13 1.16 -19.16
N GLU A 614 -5.33 2.42 -18.81
CA GLU A 614 -4.47 3.26 -17.98
C GLU A 614 -4.72 3.02 -16.48
N VAL A 615 -5.97 2.74 -16.08
CA VAL A 615 -6.39 2.70 -14.67
C VAL A 615 -7.31 1.52 -14.35
N ILE A 616 -7.04 0.81 -13.25
CA ILE A 616 -8.05 0.04 -12.52
C ILE A 616 -8.47 0.89 -11.33
N ALA A 617 -9.73 1.35 -11.30
CA ALA A 617 -10.13 2.49 -10.48
C ALA A 617 -10.17 2.20 -8.97
N ASP A 618 -9.89 3.26 -8.22
CA ASP A 618 -10.07 3.34 -6.77
C ASP A 618 -11.54 3.16 -6.35
N CYS A 619 -11.74 2.87 -5.06
CA CYS A 619 -13.07 2.81 -4.45
C CYS A 619 -13.17 3.72 -3.22
N GLU A 620 -14.32 4.40 -3.09
CA GLU A 620 -14.69 5.16 -1.90
C GLU A 620 -14.59 4.34 -0.61
N GLU A 621 -14.47 5.00 0.54
CA GLU A 621 -14.49 4.29 1.82
C GLU A 621 -15.76 3.45 1.98
N ASN A 622 -15.56 2.16 2.30
CA ASN A 622 -16.59 1.11 2.41
C ASN A 622 -17.13 0.56 1.07
N PHE A 623 -16.68 1.04 -0.09
CA PHE A 623 -16.99 0.46 -1.40
C PHE A 623 -15.95 -0.60 -1.79
N ASP A 624 -16.35 -1.59 -2.58
CA ASP A 624 -15.52 -2.73 -2.98
C ASP A 624 -14.87 -2.47 -4.36
N GLY A 625 -13.55 -2.71 -4.48
CA GLY A 625 -12.79 -2.45 -5.71
C GLY A 625 -13.16 -3.34 -6.90
N ALA A 626 -12.62 -3.01 -8.09
CA ALA A 626 -13.02 -3.55 -9.40
C ALA A 626 -13.30 -5.07 -9.44
N PHE A 627 -12.39 -5.92 -8.95
CA PHE A 627 -12.48 -7.39 -8.94
C PHE A 627 -12.71 -7.98 -7.54
N TYR A 628 -13.05 -7.17 -6.53
CA TYR A 628 -13.15 -7.55 -5.13
C TYR A 628 -13.84 -8.91 -4.92
N GLY A 629 -13.15 -9.87 -4.33
CA GLY A 629 -13.71 -11.17 -3.99
C GLY A 629 -14.02 -12.07 -5.18
N CYS A 630 -13.36 -11.90 -6.34
CA CYS A 630 -13.40 -12.86 -7.46
C CYS A 630 -12.71 -14.20 -7.11
N LYS A 631 -13.31 -14.99 -6.21
CA LYS A 631 -12.76 -16.26 -5.68
C LYS A 631 -12.63 -17.43 -6.67
N LYS A 632 -12.66 -17.14 -7.97
CA LYS A 632 -12.36 -18.07 -9.07
C LYS A 632 -11.41 -17.50 -10.13
N LEU A 633 -11.12 -16.20 -10.09
CA LEU A 633 -10.10 -15.57 -10.92
C LEU A 633 -8.75 -16.21 -10.55
N THR A 634 -8.08 -16.82 -11.52
CA THR A 634 -6.81 -17.54 -11.38
C THR A 634 -5.66 -16.84 -12.10
N SER A 635 -5.93 -16.13 -13.20
CA SER A 635 -4.94 -15.29 -13.88
C SER A 635 -5.48 -13.92 -14.28
N VAL A 636 -4.63 -12.90 -14.19
CA VAL A 636 -4.79 -11.59 -14.81
C VAL A 636 -3.61 -11.41 -15.77
N GLU A 637 -3.90 -11.06 -17.01
CA GLU A 637 -2.94 -10.88 -18.09
C GLU A 637 -3.14 -9.49 -18.69
N PHE A 638 -2.05 -8.79 -19.02
CA PHE A 638 -2.09 -7.47 -19.66
C PHE A 638 -1.62 -7.59 -21.13
N ALA A 639 -1.65 -6.48 -21.88
CA ALA A 639 -0.87 -6.37 -23.11
C ALA A 639 0.62 -6.20 -22.77
N ASP A 640 1.50 -6.55 -23.70
CA ASP A 640 2.94 -6.42 -23.50
C ASP A 640 3.34 -4.93 -23.38
N ASP A 641 2.77 -4.09 -24.26
CA ASP A 641 2.88 -2.61 -24.24
C ASP A 641 1.70 -1.95 -23.49
N SER A 642 1.40 -2.40 -22.27
CA SER A 642 0.27 -1.85 -21.49
C SER A 642 0.52 -0.43 -20.99
N SER A 643 -0.49 0.45 -21.05
CA SER A 643 -0.43 1.81 -20.50
C SER A 643 -0.69 1.91 -18.98
N LEU A 644 -1.06 0.81 -18.32
CA LEU A 644 -1.59 0.80 -16.95
C LEU A 644 -0.64 1.46 -15.92
N ARG A 645 -1.05 2.58 -15.34
CA ARG A 645 -0.31 3.31 -14.31
C ARG A 645 -0.73 2.92 -12.87
N VAL A 646 -2.02 2.60 -12.64
CA VAL A 646 -2.58 2.47 -11.27
C VAL A 646 -3.35 1.16 -11.04
N LEU A 647 -3.00 0.42 -9.99
CA LEU A 647 -3.84 -0.60 -9.36
C LEU A 647 -4.60 -0.03 -8.17
N GLY A 648 -5.85 0.39 -8.41
CA GLY A 648 -6.66 1.08 -7.43
C GLY A 648 -7.01 0.30 -6.16
N ARG A 649 -7.45 1.05 -5.16
CA ARG A 649 -7.84 0.60 -3.82
C ARG A 649 -8.77 -0.62 -3.86
N ARG A 650 -8.40 -1.66 -3.10
CA ARG A 650 -9.14 -2.92 -2.94
C ARG A 650 -9.43 -3.67 -4.26
N SER A 651 -8.75 -3.32 -5.36
CA SER A 651 -9.05 -3.78 -6.73
C SER A 651 -9.16 -5.29 -6.87
N PHE A 652 -8.23 -6.07 -6.33
CA PHE A 652 -8.24 -7.54 -6.33
C PHE A 652 -8.41 -8.15 -4.92
N GLU A 653 -8.74 -7.37 -3.90
CA GLU A 653 -8.82 -7.85 -2.52
C GLU A 653 -9.73 -9.10 -2.40
N LYS A 654 -9.26 -10.13 -1.70
CA LYS A 654 -9.88 -11.45 -1.52
C LYS A 654 -10.12 -12.23 -2.81
N CYS A 655 -9.37 -11.98 -3.89
CA CYS A 655 -9.23 -12.89 -5.03
C CYS A 655 -8.40 -14.13 -4.63
N THR A 656 -8.90 -14.94 -3.69
CA THR A 656 -8.16 -16.03 -3.02
C THR A 656 -7.64 -17.14 -3.94
N ALA A 657 -8.06 -17.16 -5.21
CA ALA A 657 -7.64 -18.13 -6.23
C ALA A 657 -6.64 -17.54 -7.26
N LEU A 658 -6.37 -16.22 -7.22
CA LEU A 658 -5.47 -15.55 -8.15
C LEU A 658 -4.05 -16.05 -7.88
N SER A 659 -3.41 -16.63 -8.90
CA SER A 659 -2.10 -17.28 -8.81
C SER A 659 -1.12 -16.86 -9.90
N ARG A 660 -1.55 -15.97 -10.80
CA ARG A 660 -0.73 -15.34 -11.84
C ARG A 660 -1.24 -13.93 -12.08
N ILE A 661 -0.40 -12.95 -11.79
CA ILE A 661 -0.57 -11.57 -12.22
C ILE A 661 0.82 -11.05 -12.56
N ASN A 662 1.04 -10.71 -13.83
CA ASN A 662 2.30 -10.17 -14.31
C ASN A 662 2.12 -8.65 -14.41
N LEU A 663 2.66 -7.88 -13.48
CA LEU A 663 2.48 -6.42 -13.47
C LEU A 663 3.27 -5.77 -14.63
N PRO A 664 2.68 -4.82 -15.39
CA PRO A 664 3.36 -4.19 -16.52
C PRO A 664 4.36 -3.12 -16.07
N GLY A 665 5.40 -2.85 -16.88
CA GLY A 665 6.45 -1.85 -16.61
C GLY A 665 5.96 -0.38 -16.56
N SER A 666 4.73 -0.14 -17.01
CA SER A 666 4.03 1.14 -16.91
C SER A 666 3.52 1.46 -15.50
N LEU A 667 3.44 0.48 -14.61
CA LEU A 667 2.76 0.62 -13.32
C LEU A 667 3.58 1.51 -12.36
N ARG A 668 2.93 2.52 -11.77
CA ARG A 668 3.50 3.46 -10.78
C ARG A 668 2.93 3.25 -9.38
N GLU A 669 1.64 2.92 -9.28
CA GLU A 669 0.92 2.81 -8.00
C GLU A 669 0.26 1.44 -7.78
N ILE A 670 0.38 0.91 -6.55
CA ILE A 670 -0.46 -0.17 -6.02
C ILE A 670 -1.15 0.32 -4.74
N ASN A 671 -2.42 0.71 -4.83
CA ASN A 671 -3.15 1.43 -3.79
C ASN A 671 -3.69 0.52 -2.66
N GLU A 672 -4.32 1.15 -1.66
CA GLU A 672 -4.68 0.51 -0.38
C GLU A 672 -5.40 -0.84 -0.57
N SER A 673 -4.84 -1.90 0.01
CA SER A 673 -5.36 -3.27 -0.03
C SER A 673 -5.58 -3.86 -1.44
N ALA A 674 -4.97 -3.32 -2.50
CA ALA A 674 -5.21 -3.72 -3.90
C ALA A 674 -5.14 -5.24 -4.12
N LEU A 675 -4.13 -5.95 -3.59
CA LEU A 675 -3.96 -7.39 -3.70
C LEU A 675 -4.23 -8.15 -2.38
N ASP A 676 -4.76 -7.50 -1.33
CA ASP A 676 -4.91 -8.12 0.00
C ASP A 676 -5.70 -9.44 -0.05
N GLY A 677 -5.12 -10.51 0.48
CA GLY A 677 -5.79 -11.82 0.55
C GLY A 677 -5.82 -12.58 -0.77
N CYS A 678 -5.01 -12.21 -1.76
CA CYS A 678 -4.71 -13.05 -2.94
C CYS A 678 -3.78 -14.23 -2.57
N GLN A 679 -4.23 -15.07 -1.65
CA GLN A 679 -3.47 -16.15 -0.99
C GLN A 679 -2.87 -17.21 -1.92
N SER A 680 -3.25 -17.26 -3.20
CA SER A 680 -2.68 -18.17 -4.21
C SER A 680 -1.55 -17.54 -5.04
N ILE A 681 -1.25 -16.25 -4.86
CA ILE A 681 -0.04 -15.61 -5.39
C ILE A 681 1.14 -16.06 -4.51
N THR A 682 1.96 -16.96 -5.04
CA THR A 682 3.19 -17.47 -4.40
C THR A 682 4.47 -16.86 -4.97
N ASP A 683 4.34 -16.19 -6.12
CA ASP A 683 5.40 -15.47 -6.83
C ASP A 683 4.77 -14.17 -7.35
N LEU A 684 5.48 -13.05 -7.17
CA LEU A 684 5.02 -11.71 -7.55
C LEU A 684 6.25 -10.86 -7.89
N VAL A 685 6.37 -10.51 -9.18
CA VAL A 685 7.34 -9.53 -9.66
C VAL A 685 6.70 -8.15 -9.58
N LEU A 686 7.34 -7.25 -8.84
CA LEU A 686 7.05 -5.81 -8.91
C LEU A 686 7.90 -5.20 -10.04
N PRO A 687 7.34 -4.30 -10.89
CA PRO A 687 8.06 -3.73 -12.02
C PRO A 687 8.97 -2.58 -11.59
N GLU A 688 10.11 -2.41 -12.26
CA GLU A 688 10.86 -1.15 -12.21
C GLU A 688 9.99 -0.01 -12.76
N GLY A 689 10.11 1.17 -12.17
CA GLY A 689 9.17 2.27 -12.34
C GLY A 689 8.03 2.26 -11.30
N LEU A 690 7.87 1.23 -10.47
CA LEU A 690 6.91 1.28 -9.36
C LEU A 690 7.40 2.23 -8.26
N GLU A 691 6.59 3.23 -7.91
CA GLU A 691 6.92 4.29 -6.94
C GLU A 691 6.23 4.07 -5.58
N LEU A 692 4.95 3.67 -5.61
CA LEU A 692 4.03 3.69 -4.47
C LEU A 692 3.48 2.29 -4.16
N ILE A 693 3.63 1.85 -2.90
CA ILE A 693 2.95 0.65 -2.37
C ILE A 693 2.11 1.01 -1.14
N GLY A 694 0.79 0.99 -1.33
CA GLY A 694 -0.24 1.47 -0.41
C GLY A 694 -0.51 0.57 0.81
N GLN A 695 -1.29 1.09 1.76
CA GLN A 695 -1.55 0.41 3.04
C GLN A 695 -2.24 -0.95 2.81
N ASN A 696 -1.69 -2.03 3.37
CA ASN A 696 -2.09 -3.43 3.11
C ASN A 696 -2.07 -3.88 1.62
N ALA A 697 -1.47 -3.14 0.69
CA ALA A 697 -1.56 -3.41 -0.75
C ALA A 697 -1.22 -4.86 -1.15
N LEU A 698 -0.20 -5.45 -0.52
CA LEU A 698 0.32 -6.80 -0.74
C LEU A 698 0.09 -7.72 0.49
N SER A 699 -0.93 -7.45 1.32
CA SER A 699 -1.23 -8.24 2.53
C SER A 699 -1.79 -9.64 2.23
N ASN A 700 -1.62 -10.56 3.19
CA ASN A 700 -2.13 -11.94 3.15
C ASN A 700 -1.79 -12.72 1.87
N LEU A 701 -0.68 -12.41 1.19
CA LEU A 701 -0.20 -13.16 0.02
C LEU A 701 0.50 -14.47 0.42
N GLY A 702 0.63 -15.39 -0.54
CA GLY A 702 1.30 -16.68 -0.38
C GLY A 702 2.81 -16.65 -0.67
N ILE A 703 3.38 -15.48 -0.98
CA ILE A 703 4.78 -15.28 -1.40
C ILE A 703 5.79 -15.72 -0.34
N THR A 704 6.91 -16.28 -0.78
CA THR A 704 8.09 -16.62 0.05
C THR A 704 9.15 -15.53 0.04
N THR A 705 9.22 -14.75 -1.04
CA THR A 705 10.19 -13.68 -1.26
C THR A 705 9.49 -12.43 -1.77
N LEU A 706 9.99 -11.26 -1.38
CA LEU A 706 9.58 -9.97 -1.95
C LEU A 706 10.83 -9.23 -2.45
N HIS A 707 10.80 -8.79 -3.70
CA HIS A 707 11.78 -7.88 -4.27
C HIS A 707 11.12 -6.52 -4.49
N ILE A 708 11.75 -5.46 -3.99
CA ILE A 708 11.26 -4.08 -4.08
C ILE A 708 12.11 -3.33 -5.12
N PRO A 709 11.50 -2.73 -6.15
CA PRO A 709 12.20 -2.02 -7.23
C PRO A 709 13.13 -0.88 -6.78
N SER A 710 14.01 -0.47 -7.68
CA SER A 710 14.95 0.64 -7.46
C SER A 710 14.21 1.97 -7.26
N THR A 711 13.10 2.15 -7.99
CA THR A 711 12.26 3.35 -8.04
C THR A 711 11.28 3.49 -6.88
N THR A 712 11.09 2.48 -6.03
CA THR A 712 10.04 2.53 -4.99
C THR A 712 10.48 3.44 -3.84
N THR A 713 9.90 4.63 -3.78
CA THR A 713 10.17 5.66 -2.77
C THR A 713 9.20 5.63 -1.60
N MET A 714 7.92 5.26 -1.83
CA MET A 714 6.88 5.34 -0.81
C MET A 714 6.24 3.99 -0.48
N LEU A 715 6.48 3.55 0.75
CA LEU A 715 5.81 2.40 1.38
C LEU A 715 4.84 2.87 2.47
N SER A 716 3.63 2.32 2.46
CA SER A 716 2.59 2.60 3.46
C SER A 716 2.46 1.51 4.52
N TRP A 717 1.83 1.83 5.65
CA TRP A 717 1.68 0.90 6.78
C TRP A 717 1.08 -0.46 6.41
N TYR A 718 1.65 -1.54 6.93
CA TYR A 718 1.17 -2.92 6.79
C TYR A 718 1.18 -3.43 5.34
N PHE A 719 1.95 -2.84 4.42
CA PHE A 719 1.80 -3.12 2.99
C PHE A 719 1.97 -4.59 2.61
N ALA A 720 2.71 -5.43 3.36
CA ALA A 720 2.78 -6.88 3.17
C ALA A 720 2.44 -7.68 4.44
N TYR A 721 1.40 -7.29 5.18
CA TYR A 721 1.06 -7.87 6.49
C TYR A 721 0.36 -9.24 6.41
N ASP A 722 0.62 -10.10 7.41
CA ASP A 722 0.17 -11.51 7.52
C ASP A 722 0.47 -12.41 6.29
N CYS A 723 1.42 -12.03 5.43
CA CYS A 723 2.01 -12.87 4.37
C CYS A 723 2.75 -14.09 4.96
N ALA A 724 1.99 -15.14 5.28
CA ALA A 724 2.38 -16.18 6.23
C ALA A 724 3.61 -17.02 5.84
N ASN A 725 3.97 -17.01 4.55
CA ASN A 725 5.09 -17.76 3.98
C ASN A 725 6.36 -16.91 3.79
N LEU A 726 6.30 -15.58 3.97
CA LEU A 726 7.40 -14.67 3.64
C LEU A 726 8.64 -14.95 4.50
N GLU A 727 9.75 -15.30 3.83
CA GLU A 727 11.04 -15.69 4.40
C GLU A 727 12.12 -14.62 4.16
N HIS A 728 12.14 -13.99 2.98
CA HIS A 728 13.12 -12.95 2.62
C HIS A 728 12.46 -11.72 1.99
N ILE A 729 13.07 -10.55 2.22
CA ILE A 729 12.76 -9.29 1.55
C ILE A 729 14.07 -8.75 0.98
N THR A 730 14.03 -8.18 -0.21
CA THR A 730 15.17 -7.55 -0.89
C THR A 730 14.71 -6.25 -1.52
N VAL A 731 15.66 -5.34 -1.74
CA VAL A 731 15.48 -4.09 -2.49
C VAL A 731 16.52 -4.12 -3.62
N ALA A 732 16.17 -3.59 -4.80
CA ALA A 732 17.09 -3.48 -5.92
C ALA A 732 18.27 -2.54 -5.61
N GLU A 733 19.36 -2.69 -6.36
CA GLU A 733 20.50 -1.77 -6.29
C GLU A 733 20.09 -0.37 -6.77
N GLY A 734 20.69 0.68 -6.20
CA GLY A 734 20.35 2.08 -6.51
C GLY A 734 19.18 2.70 -5.73
N ASN A 735 18.35 1.93 -4.99
CA ASN A 735 17.28 2.53 -4.20
C ASN A 735 17.84 3.35 -3.01
N GLU A 736 17.70 4.68 -3.07
CA GLU A 736 18.19 5.59 -2.03
C GLU A 736 17.36 5.57 -0.74
N LYS A 737 16.06 5.22 -0.83
CA LYS A 737 15.08 5.44 0.25
C LYS A 737 14.78 4.16 1.03
N LEU A 738 15.16 2.98 0.55
CA LEU A 738 14.85 1.68 1.14
C LEU A 738 16.10 0.80 1.24
N LYS A 739 16.25 0.08 2.36
CA LYS A 739 17.42 -0.78 2.59
C LYS A 739 17.07 -2.02 3.41
N VAL A 740 17.64 -3.17 3.06
CA VAL A 740 17.51 -4.40 3.86
C VAL A 740 18.80 -4.67 4.64
N VAL A 741 18.66 -4.97 5.93
CA VAL A 741 19.74 -5.46 6.80
C VAL A 741 19.19 -6.61 7.65
N ASP A 742 19.87 -7.77 7.66
CA ASP A 742 19.48 -9.00 8.39
C ASP A 742 18.05 -9.54 8.09
N ASP A 743 17.64 -9.47 6.82
CA ASP A 743 16.27 -9.68 6.29
C ASP A 743 15.20 -8.72 6.85
N VAL A 744 15.60 -7.56 7.39
CA VAL A 744 14.68 -6.54 7.92
C VAL A 744 14.73 -5.30 7.04
N LEU A 745 13.56 -4.80 6.64
CA LEU A 745 13.42 -3.63 5.76
C LEU A 745 13.40 -2.33 6.57
N TYR A 746 14.32 -1.43 6.24
CA TYR A 746 14.43 -0.06 6.72
C TYR A 746 14.01 0.92 5.61
N TYR A 747 13.51 2.10 6.00
CA TYR A 747 13.14 3.18 5.09
C TYR A 747 13.64 4.54 5.58
N PHE A 748 14.04 5.40 4.65
CA PHE A 748 14.50 6.74 4.90
C PHE A 748 13.33 7.66 5.30
N SER A 749 13.52 8.50 6.32
CA SER A 749 12.44 9.30 6.90
C SER A 749 12.87 10.73 7.23
N GLN A 750 12.49 11.69 6.39
CA GLN A 750 12.59 13.12 6.70
C GLN A 750 11.54 13.56 7.75
N TRP A 751 10.43 12.84 7.93
CA TRP A 751 9.39 13.26 8.89
C TRP A 751 9.88 13.21 10.35
N TYR A 752 10.92 12.42 10.64
CA TYR A 752 11.39 12.17 11.99
C TYR A 752 12.10 13.37 12.62
N THR A 753 12.90 14.11 11.83
CA THR A 753 13.67 15.28 12.30
C THR A 753 12.73 16.40 12.77
N MET A 754 11.65 16.64 12.02
CA MET A 754 10.72 17.75 12.25
C MET A 754 9.88 17.67 13.55
N GLN A 755 9.68 16.48 14.13
CA GLN A 755 8.83 16.33 15.33
C GLN A 755 9.52 15.79 16.58
N ALA A 756 10.55 14.96 16.45
CA ALA A 756 11.15 14.32 17.62
C ALA A 756 12.04 15.26 18.45
N GLY A 757 12.57 16.35 17.84
CA GLY A 757 13.52 17.24 18.52
C GLY A 757 14.83 16.54 18.86
N VAL A 758 15.23 15.57 18.02
CA VAL A 758 16.57 14.98 18.04
C VAL A 758 17.58 16.09 17.83
N ASP A 759 18.69 16.05 18.57
CA ASP A 759 19.79 16.97 18.37
C ASP A 759 20.45 16.70 17.01
N ASP A 760 20.46 17.70 16.11
CA ASP A 760 20.97 17.56 14.73
C ASP A 760 22.43 17.06 14.68
N SER A 761 23.18 17.15 15.78
CA SER A 761 24.55 16.66 15.91
C SER A 761 24.73 15.13 16.04
N LEU A 762 23.66 14.33 15.91
CA LEU A 762 23.68 12.88 16.14
C LEU A 762 23.77 12.00 14.88
N THR A 763 23.77 12.60 13.69
CA THR A 763 24.36 12.06 12.46
C THR A 763 25.03 13.22 11.73
N ASP A 764 26.09 12.99 10.95
CA ASP A 764 26.78 14.07 10.23
C ASP A 764 25.91 14.75 9.14
N ASN A 765 24.76 14.13 8.79
CA ASN A 765 23.89 14.50 7.66
C ASN A 765 22.41 14.81 8.04
N GLY A 766 21.97 14.54 9.27
CA GLY A 766 20.55 14.69 9.69
C GLY A 766 19.61 13.54 9.30
N GLU A 767 20.12 12.32 9.12
CA GLU A 767 19.38 11.18 8.56
C GLU A 767 18.73 10.26 9.63
N CYS A 768 17.56 9.69 9.31
CA CYS A 768 16.87 8.72 10.17
C CYS A 768 16.21 7.60 9.35
N TRP A 769 16.44 6.34 9.74
CA TRP A 769 15.95 5.14 9.05
C TRP A 769 14.90 4.40 9.90
N GLY A 770 13.63 4.59 9.58
CA GLY A 770 12.52 3.86 10.19
C GLY A 770 12.50 2.37 9.80
N LEU A 771 11.74 1.56 10.53
CA LEU A 771 11.62 0.11 10.27
C LEU A 771 10.24 -0.25 9.72
N PHE A 772 10.19 -0.96 8.58
CA PHE A 772 8.95 -1.38 7.93
C PHE A 772 8.60 -2.85 8.21
N LEU A 773 9.23 -3.80 7.50
CA LEU A 773 8.68 -5.16 7.33
C LEU A 773 9.49 -6.29 7.96
N TYR A 774 8.83 -7.46 8.00
CA TYR A 774 9.28 -8.62 8.76
C TYR A 774 8.86 -9.97 8.15
N PRO A 775 9.79 -10.88 7.84
CA PRO A 775 9.52 -12.27 7.50
C PRO A 775 8.82 -13.04 8.65
N LEU A 776 7.51 -13.26 8.54
CA LEU A 776 6.65 -13.77 9.62
C LEU A 776 6.96 -15.22 10.05
N GLN A 777 7.79 -15.93 9.28
CA GLN A 777 8.29 -17.26 9.60
C GLN A 777 9.22 -17.26 10.83
N LYS A 778 9.97 -16.17 11.08
CA LYS A 778 10.85 -16.00 12.25
C LYS A 778 10.03 -15.77 13.53
N LYS A 779 9.39 -16.82 14.05
CA LYS A 779 8.50 -16.73 15.24
C LYS A 779 9.28 -16.74 16.55
N ASP A 780 8.77 -16.00 17.53
CA ASP A 780 9.32 -15.86 18.89
C ASP A 780 10.75 -15.27 18.98
N THR A 781 11.26 -14.66 17.91
CA THR A 781 12.65 -14.21 17.78
C THR A 781 12.93 -12.88 18.54
N SER A 782 14.22 -12.67 18.86
CA SER A 782 14.77 -11.45 19.45
C SER A 782 15.62 -10.71 18.43
N TYR A 783 15.39 -9.42 18.21
CA TYR A 783 16.13 -8.63 17.22
C TYR A 783 17.16 -7.71 17.83
N THR A 784 18.22 -7.48 17.07
CA THR A 784 19.17 -6.39 17.25
C THR A 784 18.94 -5.43 16.10
N LEU A 785 18.81 -4.14 16.40
CA LEU A 785 18.64 -3.12 15.35
C LEU A 785 19.97 -2.80 14.68
N TRP A 786 19.91 -2.51 13.39
CA TRP A 786 21.02 -1.93 12.64
C TRP A 786 21.49 -0.65 13.34
N LYS A 787 22.81 -0.46 13.44
CA LYS A 787 23.41 0.54 14.33
C LYS A 787 23.29 1.96 13.78
N GLU A 788 23.18 2.13 12.46
CA GLU A 788 22.98 3.43 11.81
C GLU A 788 21.49 3.86 11.74
N ALA A 789 20.55 3.08 12.30
CA ALA A 789 19.12 3.31 12.06
C ALA A 789 18.52 4.61 12.65
N GLY A 790 19.20 5.28 13.59
CA GLY A 790 18.72 6.52 14.21
C GLY A 790 17.61 6.33 15.26
N GLY A 791 16.43 5.81 14.88
CA GLY A 791 15.28 5.75 15.80
C GLY A 791 14.10 4.84 15.40
N ILE A 792 13.18 4.64 16.35
CA ILE A 792 11.92 3.88 16.19
C ILE A 792 10.73 4.72 16.67
N GLY A 793 9.78 5.00 15.78
CA GLY A 793 8.52 5.68 16.10
C GLY A 793 7.27 4.86 15.78
N ASP A 794 6.09 5.45 15.95
CA ASP A 794 4.79 4.77 15.77
C ASP A 794 4.50 4.25 14.36
N GLY A 795 5.15 4.79 13.33
CA GLY A 795 5.10 4.26 11.97
C GLY A 795 5.76 2.89 11.80
N SER A 796 6.48 2.37 12.82
CA SER A 796 7.14 1.06 12.74
C SER A 796 6.21 -0.10 13.07
N GLU A 797 6.07 -1.07 12.15
CA GLU A 797 5.15 -2.21 12.33
C GLU A 797 5.53 -3.12 13.50
N ILE A 798 6.78 -3.02 13.97
CA ILE A 798 7.30 -3.55 15.24
C ILE A 798 6.22 -3.55 16.32
N GLY A 799 5.58 -2.41 16.51
CA GLY A 799 4.74 -2.17 17.67
C GLY A 799 3.53 -3.10 17.74
N ARG A 800 2.83 -3.25 16.61
CA ARG A 800 1.65 -4.11 16.48
C ARG A 800 2.00 -5.56 16.12
N ASN A 801 3.22 -5.86 15.69
CA ASN A 801 3.66 -7.22 15.37
C ASN A 801 3.51 -8.17 16.58
N LYS A 802 2.78 -9.26 16.38
CA LYS A 802 2.44 -10.27 17.42
C LYS A 802 3.53 -11.33 17.63
N TYR A 803 4.46 -11.45 16.69
CA TYR A 803 5.49 -12.50 16.63
C TYR A 803 6.84 -12.06 17.21
N ILE A 804 7.23 -10.78 17.06
CA ILE A 804 8.41 -10.20 17.72
C ILE A 804 8.21 -10.26 19.24
N LYS A 805 9.15 -10.88 19.97
CA LYS A 805 9.09 -10.96 21.45
C LYS A 805 10.02 -10.00 22.13
N LYS A 806 11.13 -9.65 21.50
CA LYS A 806 12.15 -8.80 22.09
C LYS A 806 12.89 -7.98 21.03
N ILE A 807 13.21 -6.74 21.35
CA ILE A 807 14.15 -5.90 20.60
C ILE A 807 15.29 -5.45 21.50
N ASN A 808 16.49 -5.39 20.92
CA ASN A 808 17.69 -4.84 21.51
C ASN A 808 17.99 -3.49 20.86
N LEU A 809 17.74 -2.41 21.61
CA LEU A 809 17.99 -1.04 21.19
C LEU A 809 19.51 -0.79 21.24
N CYS A 810 20.15 -0.81 20.07
CA CYS A 810 21.60 -0.56 19.91
C CYS A 810 21.91 0.93 19.99
N ASN A 811 22.00 1.64 18.87
CA ASN A 811 22.19 3.10 18.83
C ASN A 811 20.89 3.84 18.44
N ALA A 812 19.74 3.16 18.50
CA ALA A 812 18.45 3.76 18.15
C ALA A 812 17.78 4.45 19.34
N GLU A 813 17.16 5.61 19.09
CA GLU A 813 16.12 6.16 19.96
C GLU A 813 14.81 5.35 19.85
N PHE A 814 13.93 5.48 20.83
CA PHE A 814 12.66 4.81 20.92
C PHE A 814 11.53 5.75 21.37
N ASN A 815 10.56 5.99 20.47
CA ASN A 815 9.45 6.92 20.64
C ASN A 815 8.13 6.37 20.02
N ALA A 816 7.76 5.13 20.38
CA ALA A 816 6.53 4.49 19.89
C ALA A 816 5.50 4.17 21.00
N ASN A 817 4.26 4.61 20.80
CA ASN A 817 3.13 4.52 21.71
C ASN A 817 2.47 3.14 21.79
N GLU A 818 2.63 2.24 20.81
CA GLU A 818 1.96 0.92 20.79
C GLU A 818 2.91 -0.29 20.62
N ILE A 819 3.61 -0.81 21.65
CA ILE A 819 4.59 -1.91 21.45
C ILE A 819 4.37 -3.19 22.27
N ARG A 820 4.18 -4.30 21.54
CA ARG A 820 3.88 -5.65 22.07
C ARG A 820 5.09 -6.48 22.53
N CYS A 821 6.31 -6.10 22.18
CA CYS A 821 7.54 -6.81 22.55
C CYS A 821 8.19 -6.29 23.86
N GLU A 822 9.17 -7.02 24.38
CA GLU A 822 10.06 -6.56 25.46
C GLU A 822 11.31 -5.86 24.89
N PHE A 823 12.03 -5.10 25.72
CA PHE A 823 13.24 -4.38 25.31
C PHE A 823 14.47 -4.83 26.11
N THR A 824 15.62 -4.91 25.46
CA THR A 824 16.92 -4.61 26.06
C THR A 824 17.52 -3.37 25.41
N VAL A 825 18.45 -2.73 26.10
CA VAL A 825 19.19 -1.56 25.64
C VAL A 825 20.67 -1.93 25.73
N GLY A 826 21.44 -1.66 24.68
CA GLY A 826 22.90 -1.84 24.70
C GLY A 826 23.55 -0.93 25.74
N SER A 827 24.73 -1.28 26.24
CA SER A 827 25.54 -0.39 27.10
C SER A 827 25.75 0.99 26.46
N ASP A 828 25.89 0.98 25.13
CA ASP A 828 26.41 2.05 24.32
C ASP A 828 25.30 2.99 23.79
N ASN A 829 24.03 2.61 23.95
CA ASN A 829 22.87 3.41 23.49
C ASN A 829 22.88 4.80 24.15
N PRO A 830 22.90 5.93 23.42
CA PRO A 830 23.00 7.26 24.04
C PRO A 830 21.68 7.73 24.65
N TYR A 831 20.53 7.29 24.12
CA TYR A 831 19.19 7.79 24.45
C TYR A 831 18.56 7.15 25.70
N HIS A 832 18.81 5.86 25.94
CA HIS A 832 18.01 5.04 26.85
C HIS A 832 18.80 4.25 27.90
N THR A 833 18.08 3.77 28.91
CA THR A 833 18.56 2.80 29.90
C THR A 833 17.41 1.94 30.43
N MET A 834 17.74 0.80 31.05
CA MET A 834 16.76 -0.13 31.64
C MET A 834 16.87 -0.16 33.16
N SER A 835 15.74 0.08 33.86
CA SER A 835 15.69 0.00 35.33
C SER A 835 14.38 -0.63 35.81
N GLY A 836 14.46 -1.65 36.66
CA GLY A 836 13.29 -2.44 37.10
C GLY A 836 12.57 -3.20 35.97
N GLY A 837 13.15 -3.25 34.77
CA GLY A 837 12.49 -3.73 33.56
C GLY A 837 11.58 -2.69 32.87
N LEU A 838 11.72 -1.40 33.21
CA LEU A 838 11.18 -0.26 32.48
C LEU A 838 12.25 0.34 31.56
N LEU A 839 11.84 0.82 30.39
CA LEU A 839 12.66 1.63 29.49
C LEU A 839 12.57 3.09 29.90
N LEU A 840 13.71 3.69 30.23
CA LEU A 840 13.84 5.08 30.67
C LEU A 840 14.77 5.85 29.71
N SER A 841 14.72 7.18 29.75
CA SER A 841 15.79 8.03 29.21
C SER A 841 17.13 7.72 29.88
N LYS A 842 18.26 7.98 29.23
CA LYS A 842 19.63 7.64 29.71
C LYS A 842 19.93 8.18 31.11
N ASP A 843 19.40 9.35 31.45
CA ASP A 843 19.51 10.02 32.76
C ASP A 843 18.54 9.48 33.84
N GLY A 844 17.65 8.55 33.47
CA GLY A 844 16.64 7.93 34.32
C GLY A 844 15.49 8.84 34.76
N LYS A 845 15.31 10.02 34.14
CA LYS A 845 14.29 11.03 34.53
C LYS A 845 12.97 10.89 33.79
N GLN A 846 12.94 10.27 32.61
CA GLN A 846 11.72 10.04 31.85
C GLN A 846 11.41 8.55 31.84
N LEU A 847 10.18 8.17 32.15
CA LEU A 847 9.67 6.83 31.81
C LEU A 847 9.21 6.89 30.36
N VAL A 848 9.87 6.12 29.49
CA VAL A 848 9.60 6.06 28.06
C VAL A 848 8.63 4.91 27.76
N LYS A 849 8.92 3.69 28.23
CA LYS A 849 8.02 2.54 28.04
C LYS A 849 8.05 1.52 29.17
N ALA A 850 6.89 0.93 29.47
CA ALA A 850 6.72 -0.21 30.35
C ALA A 850 6.29 -1.47 29.57
N PRO A 851 6.75 -2.69 29.93
CA PRO A 851 6.38 -3.90 29.21
C PRO A 851 4.88 -4.21 29.28
N MET A 852 4.24 -4.34 28.12
CA MET A 852 2.81 -4.70 27.99
C MET A 852 2.52 -6.17 28.33
N THR A 853 3.56 -7.02 28.39
CA THR A 853 3.49 -8.44 28.76
C THR A 853 3.24 -8.66 30.27
N LYS A 854 3.76 -7.77 31.12
CA LYS A 854 3.88 -7.98 32.57
C LYS A 854 2.58 -7.68 33.32
N THR A 855 2.36 -8.41 34.41
CA THR A 855 1.10 -8.39 35.18
C THR A 855 1.37 -8.13 36.67
N GLY A 856 0.32 -7.93 37.46
CA GLY A 856 0.44 -7.73 38.92
C GLY A 856 0.39 -6.26 39.32
N GLU A 857 1.42 -5.78 40.03
CA GLU A 857 1.55 -4.40 40.52
C GLU A 857 2.88 -3.79 40.06
N LEU A 858 2.84 -2.59 39.48
CA LEU A 858 4.01 -1.80 39.10
C LEU A 858 4.23 -0.67 40.11
N VAL A 859 5.50 -0.45 40.48
CA VAL A 859 5.94 0.75 41.19
C VAL A 859 6.92 1.50 40.30
N VAL A 860 6.52 2.67 39.79
CA VAL A 860 7.38 3.55 39.01
C VAL A 860 8.35 4.27 39.96
N PRO A 861 9.68 4.19 39.75
CA PRO A 861 10.67 4.66 40.71
C PRO A 861 10.75 6.19 40.79
N GLY A 862 11.11 6.72 41.97
CA GLY A 862 11.21 8.16 42.22
C GLY A 862 12.39 8.87 41.53
N SER A 863 13.20 8.14 40.75
CA SER A 863 14.16 8.73 39.81
C SER A 863 13.46 9.40 38.63
N VAL A 864 12.31 8.84 38.21
CA VAL A 864 11.46 9.37 37.15
C VAL A 864 10.77 10.64 37.64
N VAL A 865 10.81 11.67 36.80
CA VAL A 865 10.20 13.00 37.00
C VAL A 865 9.02 13.19 36.05
N THR A 866 9.13 12.68 34.82
CA THR A 866 8.08 12.72 33.79
C THR A 866 7.76 11.31 33.32
N VAL A 867 6.48 11.01 33.14
CA VAL A 867 5.99 9.81 32.47
C VAL A 867 5.40 10.27 31.15
N LEU A 868 6.00 9.83 30.04
CA LEU A 868 5.68 10.34 28.72
C LEU A 868 4.30 9.89 28.21
N GLU A 869 3.93 10.44 27.05
CA GLU A 869 2.80 9.96 26.25
C GLU A 869 2.90 8.45 26.03
N GLY A 870 1.76 7.75 26.16
CA GLY A 870 1.63 6.31 25.89
C GLY A 870 2.55 5.35 26.68
N SER A 871 3.39 5.80 27.63
CA SER A 871 4.45 4.96 28.23
C SER A 871 3.96 3.71 28.97
N LEU A 872 2.71 3.73 29.45
CA LEU A 872 2.05 2.64 30.16
C LEU A 872 0.82 2.13 29.39
N SER A 873 0.67 2.44 28.10
CA SER A 873 -0.45 2.02 27.25
C SER A 873 -0.53 0.49 27.14
N HIS A 874 -1.74 -0.03 26.88
CA HIS A 874 -2.09 -1.44 26.71
C HIS A 874 -1.56 -2.39 27.79
N THR A 875 -1.17 -1.87 28.98
CA THR A 875 -0.43 -2.66 29.95
C THR A 875 -1.33 -3.60 30.75
N LYS A 876 -0.75 -4.74 31.16
CA LYS A 876 -1.44 -5.79 31.92
C LYS A 876 -1.18 -5.69 33.44
N TYR A 877 -0.50 -4.64 33.90
CA TYR A 877 -0.41 -4.30 35.32
C TYR A 877 -1.80 -3.96 35.87
N SER A 878 -2.23 -4.68 36.90
CA SER A 878 -3.53 -4.48 37.53
C SER A 878 -3.55 -3.28 38.49
N THR A 879 -2.39 -2.92 39.04
CA THR A 879 -2.20 -1.76 39.92
C THR A 879 -0.92 -1.05 39.51
N ILE A 880 -0.93 0.29 39.45
CA ILE A 880 0.26 1.11 39.17
C ILE A 880 0.40 2.14 40.29
N ARG A 881 1.58 2.27 40.88
CA ARG A 881 1.92 3.31 41.85
C ARG A 881 3.08 4.14 41.34
N PHE A 882 2.97 5.45 41.50
CA PHE A 882 4.09 6.38 41.32
C PHE A 882 4.74 6.65 42.66
N SER A 883 6.07 6.66 42.69
CA SER A 883 6.85 7.04 43.87
C SER A 883 6.88 8.56 44.04
N GLU A 884 7.15 9.04 45.25
CA GLU A 884 7.50 10.45 45.47
C GLU A 884 8.78 10.77 44.66
N GLY A 885 8.71 11.79 43.81
CA GLY A 885 9.72 12.14 42.80
C GLY A 885 9.07 12.46 41.45
N VAL A 886 8.09 11.64 41.04
CA VAL A 886 7.33 11.81 39.78
C VAL A 886 6.47 13.07 39.85
N LYS A 887 6.54 13.93 38.83
CA LYS A 887 5.84 15.22 38.75
C LYS A 887 4.81 15.28 37.63
N LYS A 888 5.15 14.91 36.39
CA LYS A 888 4.29 15.04 35.21
C LYS A 888 3.84 13.65 34.74
N ILE A 889 2.55 13.50 34.48
CA ILE A 889 1.94 12.37 33.78
C ILE A 889 1.31 12.96 32.52
N GLU A 890 1.70 12.48 31.35
CA GLU A 890 1.33 13.09 30.07
C GLU A 890 0.05 12.49 29.48
N ASN A 891 -0.23 12.74 28.20
CA ASN A 891 -1.48 12.32 27.60
C ASN A 891 -1.48 10.82 27.33
N TYR A 892 -2.66 10.21 27.29
CA TYR A 892 -2.87 8.79 26.94
C TYR A 892 -2.00 7.78 27.70
N THR A 893 -1.35 8.15 28.83
CA THR A 893 -0.31 7.35 29.48
C THR A 893 -0.72 5.90 29.74
N PHE A 894 -1.98 5.65 30.10
CA PHE A 894 -2.53 4.30 30.39
C PHE A 894 -3.50 3.81 29.32
N SER A 895 -3.58 4.43 28.14
CA SER A 895 -4.56 4.12 27.07
C SER A 895 -4.70 2.60 26.82
N GLU A 896 -5.93 2.11 26.71
CA GLU A 896 -6.31 0.70 26.45
C GLU A 896 -5.80 -0.32 27.52
N SER A 897 -5.39 0.13 28.71
CA SER A 897 -4.78 -0.76 29.72
C SER A 897 -5.76 -1.54 30.58
N ALA A 898 -5.36 -2.74 31.00
CA ALA A 898 -6.11 -3.60 31.93
C ALA A 898 -6.00 -3.16 33.41
N VAL A 899 -5.62 -1.90 33.65
CA VAL A 899 -5.34 -1.34 34.97
C VAL A 899 -6.62 -1.14 35.77
N LYS A 900 -6.59 -1.52 37.05
CA LYS A 900 -7.74 -1.50 37.97
C LYS A 900 -7.59 -0.43 39.03
N LYS A 901 -6.35 -0.05 39.33
CA LYS A 901 -6.00 0.92 40.35
C LYS A 901 -4.76 1.71 39.97
N VAL A 902 -4.83 3.04 40.10
CA VAL A 902 -3.64 3.91 39.98
C VAL A 902 -3.48 4.77 41.23
N VAL A 903 -2.24 4.93 41.69
CA VAL A 903 -1.87 5.74 42.86
C VAL A 903 -0.80 6.75 42.49
N PHE A 904 -1.18 8.02 42.35
CA PHE A 904 -0.29 9.15 42.13
C PHE A 904 0.23 9.71 43.45
N ALA A 905 1.54 9.88 43.55
CA ALA A 905 2.24 10.42 44.73
C ALA A 905 1.87 11.88 45.06
N LYS A 906 2.33 12.40 46.20
CA LYS A 906 2.16 13.84 46.54
C LYS A 906 3.03 14.75 45.68
N SER A 907 4.10 14.22 45.09
CA SER A 907 4.93 14.92 44.12
C SER A 907 4.25 15.16 42.77
N VAL A 908 3.22 14.37 42.40
CA VAL A 908 2.57 14.45 41.08
C VAL A 908 1.77 15.76 40.97
N GLN A 909 2.12 16.58 39.98
CA GLN A 909 1.67 17.95 39.78
C GLN A 909 0.61 18.06 38.68
N SER A 910 0.66 17.19 37.66
CA SER A 910 -0.27 17.18 36.53
C SER A 910 -0.59 15.77 36.02
N ILE A 911 -1.78 15.61 35.43
CA ILE A 911 -2.23 14.43 34.66
C ILE A 911 -2.86 14.94 33.36
N GLY A 912 -2.30 14.54 32.21
CA GLY A 912 -2.66 15.02 30.86
C GLY A 912 -3.90 14.36 30.22
N PHE A 913 -4.26 14.84 29.04
CA PHE A 913 -5.46 14.49 28.29
C PHE A 913 -5.58 12.98 28.04
N GLY A 914 -6.79 12.42 28.07
CA GLY A 914 -7.04 11.04 27.64
C GLY A 914 -6.27 9.96 28.42
N ALA A 915 -5.62 10.27 29.56
CA ALA A 915 -4.69 9.39 30.25
C ALA A 915 -5.23 7.97 30.51
N PHE A 916 -6.53 7.82 30.73
CA PHE A 916 -7.25 6.56 30.97
C PHE A 916 -8.24 6.19 29.85
N TYR A 917 -8.00 6.61 28.61
CA TYR A 917 -8.78 6.23 27.43
C TYR A 917 -8.93 4.70 27.33
N LYS A 918 -10.15 4.19 27.08
CA LYS A 918 -10.50 2.75 27.03
C LYS A 918 -10.03 1.87 28.21
N CYS A 919 -9.73 2.44 29.39
CA CYS A 919 -9.36 1.69 30.60
C CYS A 919 -10.54 0.98 31.27
N ASP A 920 -11.22 0.06 30.58
CA ASP A 920 -12.49 -0.58 30.97
C ASP A 920 -12.48 -1.33 32.32
N GLN A 921 -11.32 -1.61 32.89
CA GLN A 921 -11.18 -2.30 34.18
C GLN A 921 -10.89 -1.34 35.35
N LEU A 922 -10.77 -0.03 35.11
CA LEU A 922 -10.36 0.97 36.10
C LEU A 922 -11.43 1.18 37.18
N ALA A 923 -11.07 0.95 38.45
CA ALA A 923 -12.01 0.99 39.57
C ALA A 923 -11.65 2.03 40.65
N GLU A 924 -10.36 2.30 40.85
CA GLU A 924 -9.87 3.16 41.93
C GLU A 924 -8.72 4.08 41.46
N VAL A 925 -8.93 5.40 41.42
CA VAL A 925 -7.87 6.38 41.09
C VAL A 925 -7.55 7.21 42.33
N TYR A 926 -6.30 7.16 42.80
CA TYR A 926 -5.84 7.89 43.98
C TYR A 926 -4.90 9.03 43.57
N VAL A 927 -5.29 10.26 43.91
CA VAL A 927 -4.48 11.47 43.69
C VAL A 927 -4.12 12.05 45.06
N LEU A 928 -2.85 11.87 45.46
CA LEU A 928 -2.40 12.23 46.81
C LEU A 928 -1.90 13.68 46.93
N ASN A 929 -1.66 14.38 45.82
CA ASN A 929 -1.42 15.83 45.84
C ASN A 929 -2.76 16.61 45.77
N PRO A 930 -3.13 17.42 46.78
CA PRO A 930 -4.35 18.22 46.72
C PRO A 930 -4.35 19.30 45.62
N LYS A 931 -3.17 19.69 45.11
CA LYS A 931 -2.99 20.71 44.07
C LYS A 931 -2.73 20.13 42.67
N CYS A 932 -2.82 18.82 42.47
CA CYS A 932 -2.59 18.20 41.17
C CYS A 932 -3.57 18.76 40.13
N VAL A 933 -3.06 19.34 39.05
CA VAL A 933 -3.86 19.70 37.87
C VAL A 933 -4.28 18.39 37.20
N ILE A 934 -5.57 18.28 36.88
CA ILE A 934 -6.13 17.12 36.21
C ILE A 934 -6.86 17.67 34.99
N ASP A 935 -6.50 17.18 33.82
CA ASP A 935 -7.20 17.50 32.58
C ASP A 935 -8.70 17.12 32.66
N GLU A 936 -9.57 17.82 31.95
CA GLU A 936 -11.02 17.60 32.04
C GLU A 936 -11.43 16.26 31.39
N GLU A 937 -10.64 15.76 30.43
CA GLU A 937 -10.87 14.54 29.66
C GLU A 937 -9.81 13.43 29.92
N ILE A 938 -9.23 13.35 31.13
CA ILE A 938 -8.39 12.20 31.54
C ILE A 938 -9.07 10.82 31.35
N ILE A 939 -10.39 10.77 31.19
CA ILE A 939 -11.17 9.59 30.78
C ILE A 939 -12.07 10.05 29.62
N GLY A 940 -11.51 10.07 28.41
CA GLY A 940 -12.16 10.55 27.18
C GLY A 940 -13.23 9.60 26.63
N MET A 941 -13.41 9.60 25.30
CA MET A 941 -14.48 8.84 24.65
C MET A 941 -14.40 7.33 24.94
N THR A 942 -15.42 6.83 25.66
CA THR A 942 -15.64 5.45 26.09
C THR A 942 -14.62 4.84 27.07
N THR A 943 -15.08 4.65 28.31
CA THR A 943 -14.69 3.51 29.16
C THR A 943 -15.96 2.91 29.76
N LEU A 944 -16.12 1.59 29.75
CA LEU A 944 -17.23 0.88 30.40
C LEU A 944 -17.18 1.01 31.95
N SER A 945 -16.03 1.41 32.50
CA SER A 945 -15.84 1.68 33.92
C SER A 945 -16.31 3.06 34.37
N ASN A 946 -16.84 3.16 35.59
CA ASN A 946 -17.01 4.43 36.29
C ASN A 946 -16.14 4.44 37.57
N PRO A 947 -14.83 4.80 37.46
CA PRO A 947 -13.88 4.66 38.54
C PRO A 947 -14.13 5.62 39.72
N VAL A 948 -13.86 5.14 40.93
CA VAL A 948 -13.94 5.97 42.13
C VAL A 948 -12.64 6.74 42.31
N PHE A 949 -12.74 8.07 42.33
CA PHE A 949 -11.63 8.97 42.60
C PHE A 949 -11.45 9.21 44.10
N TYR A 950 -10.21 9.19 44.54
CA TYR A 950 -9.80 9.36 45.93
C TYR A 950 -8.82 10.52 46.07
N GLY A 951 -9.21 11.55 46.81
CA GLY A 951 -8.39 12.74 47.05
C GLY A 951 -8.78 13.46 48.35
N TYR A 952 -8.23 14.65 48.58
CA TYR A 952 -8.62 15.48 49.73
C TYR A 952 -9.93 16.24 49.45
N THR A 953 -10.73 16.53 50.49
CA THR A 953 -12.08 17.12 50.32
C THR A 953 -12.10 18.50 49.65
N GLY A 954 -11.00 19.27 49.74
CA GLY A 954 -10.77 20.51 48.99
C GLY A 954 -9.49 20.37 48.16
N SER A 955 -9.56 19.53 47.13
CA SER A 955 -8.47 19.31 46.17
C SER A 955 -8.98 19.50 44.75
N LYS A 956 -8.08 19.76 43.81
CA LYS A 956 -8.40 19.74 42.38
C LYS A 956 -9.04 18.41 41.91
N THR A 957 -8.70 17.29 42.55
CA THR A 957 -9.39 16.00 42.36
C THR A 957 -10.87 16.06 42.74
N ARG A 958 -11.23 16.82 43.78
CA ARG A 958 -12.64 17.04 44.13
C ARG A 958 -13.33 17.90 43.09
N ASP A 959 -12.68 18.97 42.63
CA ASP A 959 -13.22 19.89 41.63
C ASP A 959 -13.50 19.14 40.31
N TYR A 960 -12.54 18.37 39.82
CA TYR A 960 -12.68 17.45 38.67
C TYR A 960 -13.90 16.52 38.81
N THR A 961 -14.07 15.87 39.97
CA THR A 961 -15.24 14.99 40.20
C THR A 961 -16.58 15.71 40.33
N ASN A 962 -16.58 17.01 40.64
CA ASN A 962 -17.81 17.81 40.62
C ASN A 962 -18.21 18.12 39.18
N ALA A 963 -17.26 18.59 38.36
CA ALA A 963 -17.48 18.94 36.96
C ALA A 963 -17.93 17.72 36.13
N THR A 964 -17.20 16.59 36.26
CA THR A 964 -17.46 15.37 35.50
C THR A 964 -18.54 14.45 36.11
N GLY A 965 -19.11 14.81 37.27
CA GLY A 965 -20.07 13.98 38.01
C GLY A 965 -19.54 12.64 38.54
N ARG A 966 -18.22 12.37 38.41
CA ARG A 966 -17.60 11.07 38.73
C ARG A 966 -17.56 10.80 40.26
N PRO A 967 -17.64 9.53 40.71
CA PRO A 967 -17.80 9.22 42.12
C PRO A 967 -16.53 9.50 42.95
N PHE A 968 -16.64 10.40 43.93
CA PHE A 968 -15.54 10.82 44.80
C PHE A 968 -15.57 10.19 46.22
N ARG A 969 -14.40 9.93 46.80
CA ARG A 969 -14.21 9.60 48.22
C ARG A 969 -13.06 10.39 48.84
N SER A 970 -13.30 10.99 50.01
CA SER A 970 -12.25 11.72 50.73
C SER A 970 -11.29 10.76 51.42
N ILE A 971 -9.99 10.81 51.12
CA ILE A 971 -8.99 9.90 51.73
C ILE A 971 -8.87 10.05 53.25
N ASN A 972 -9.27 11.20 53.80
CA ASN A 972 -9.30 11.45 55.25
C ASN A 972 -10.50 10.81 55.97
N LYS A 973 -11.44 10.20 55.24
CA LYS A 973 -12.68 9.63 55.78
C LYS A 973 -12.74 8.12 55.54
N LEU A 974 -13.11 7.36 56.58
CA LEU A 974 -13.27 5.91 56.50
C LEU A 974 -14.61 5.56 55.81
N TYR A 975 -14.56 4.70 54.79
CA TYR A 975 -15.74 4.14 54.11
C TYR A 975 -15.73 2.60 54.17
N ILE A 976 -16.91 2.01 53.98
CA ILE A 976 -17.13 0.55 53.88
C ILE A 976 -17.93 0.25 52.61
N SER A 977 -17.69 -0.88 51.94
CA SER A 977 -18.31 -1.21 50.64
C SER A 977 -19.84 -1.27 50.67
N ASN A 978 -20.44 -1.59 51.82
CA ASN A 978 -21.89 -1.60 52.02
C ASN A 978 -22.23 -1.16 53.44
N THR A 979 -23.10 -0.16 53.60
CA THR A 979 -23.72 0.19 54.89
C THR A 979 -24.86 -0.75 55.28
N SER A 980 -25.45 -1.45 54.30
CA SER A 980 -26.32 -2.61 54.54
C SER A 980 -26.28 -3.62 53.39
N LYS A 981 -26.61 -4.89 53.67
CA LYS A 981 -26.68 -5.96 52.66
C LYS A 981 -27.66 -7.06 53.09
N ASN A 982 -28.46 -7.55 52.14
CA ASN A 982 -29.28 -8.76 52.31
C ASN A 982 -28.58 -9.95 51.65
N ILE A 983 -28.51 -11.10 52.33
CA ILE A 983 -27.91 -12.37 51.85
C ILE A 983 -28.80 -13.56 52.22
N ARG A 984 -28.70 -14.70 51.52
CA ARG A 984 -29.44 -15.92 51.92
C ARG A 984 -28.62 -16.73 52.93
N PHE A 985 -29.29 -17.57 53.71
CA PHE A 985 -28.63 -18.49 54.63
C PHE A 985 -27.59 -19.37 53.92
N GLY A 986 -26.38 -19.46 54.48
CA GLY A 986 -25.24 -20.19 53.94
C GLY A 986 -24.35 -19.40 52.98
N ASP A 987 -24.83 -18.29 52.42
CA ASP A 987 -24.09 -17.43 51.49
C ASP A 987 -23.02 -16.60 52.24
N SER A 988 -22.01 -16.13 51.50
CA SER A 988 -20.94 -15.26 52.01
C SER A 988 -20.70 -14.07 51.07
N PHE A 989 -20.17 -12.97 51.60
CA PHE A 989 -19.67 -11.83 50.81
C PHE A 989 -18.58 -11.09 51.59
N THR A 990 -17.76 -10.27 50.92
CA THR A 990 -16.67 -9.52 51.56
C THR A 990 -17.00 -8.04 51.68
N LEU A 991 -16.88 -7.50 52.88
CA LEU A 991 -16.88 -6.05 53.14
C LEU A 991 -15.45 -5.51 52.94
N LYS A 992 -15.27 -4.57 52.01
CA LYS A 992 -14.02 -3.81 51.85
C LYS A 992 -14.08 -2.53 52.68
N LEU A 993 -12.93 -2.09 53.20
CA LEU A 993 -12.73 -0.78 53.81
C LEU A 993 -11.91 0.11 52.86
N TYR A 994 -12.16 1.42 52.90
CA TYR A 994 -11.45 2.41 52.08
C TYR A 994 -11.08 3.60 52.98
N TYR A 995 -9.79 3.91 53.05
CA TYR A 995 -9.22 5.01 53.85
C TYR A 995 -7.77 5.22 53.42
N GLY A 996 -7.49 6.25 52.60
CA GLY A 996 -6.21 6.35 51.90
C GLY A 996 -5.98 5.25 50.83
N PRO A 997 -4.77 5.21 50.23
CA PRO A 997 -4.44 4.30 49.12
C PRO A 997 -4.43 2.81 49.53
N ASP A 998 -4.20 2.52 50.81
CA ASP A 998 -4.07 1.16 51.34
C ASP A 998 -5.17 0.86 52.36
N ALA A 999 -5.75 -0.34 52.29
CA ALA A 999 -6.89 -0.69 53.12
C ALA A 999 -6.49 -0.74 54.61
N PRO A 1000 -7.20 -0.03 55.52
CA PRO A 1000 -6.77 0.08 56.91
C PRO A 1000 -6.89 -1.25 57.62
N ALA A 1001 -5.83 -1.66 58.33
CA ALA A 1001 -5.86 -2.83 59.20
C ALA A 1001 -6.94 -2.65 60.28
N ALA A 1002 -7.91 -3.57 60.28
CA ALA A 1002 -9.11 -3.47 61.10
C ALA A 1002 -9.51 -4.81 61.73
N THR A 1003 -9.94 -4.72 62.98
CA THR A 1003 -10.61 -5.81 63.71
C THR A 1003 -12.10 -5.84 63.35
N TRP A 1004 -12.67 -7.04 63.18
CA TRP A 1004 -14.04 -7.23 62.71
C TRP A 1004 -14.89 -7.94 63.77
N LYS A 1005 -16.08 -7.41 64.07
CA LYS A 1005 -17.02 -7.97 65.05
C LYS A 1005 -18.43 -8.03 64.49
N SER A 1006 -19.16 -9.10 64.82
CA SER A 1006 -20.61 -9.22 64.57
C SER A 1006 -21.38 -8.99 65.86
N SER A 1007 -22.47 -8.22 65.82
CA SER A 1007 -23.35 -8.01 66.97
C SER A 1007 -24.16 -9.26 67.32
N ASN A 1008 -24.41 -10.13 66.33
CA ASN A 1008 -25.02 -11.46 66.51
C ASN A 1008 -24.31 -12.52 65.64
N PRO A 1009 -23.25 -13.17 66.17
CA PRO A 1009 -22.52 -14.23 65.47
C PRO A 1009 -23.36 -15.45 65.07
N LYS A 1010 -24.55 -15.65 65.67
CA LYS A 1010 -25.48 -16.75 65.29
C LYS A 1010 -26.28 -16.43 64.04
N VAL A 1011 -26.46 -15.15 63.71
CA VAL A 1011 -27.10 -14.68 62.47
C VAL A 1011 -26.06 -14.54 61.36
N ALA A 1012 -24.96 -13.84 61.61
CA ALA A 1012 -23.86 -13.72 60.64
C ALA A 1012 -22.51 -13.70 61.35
N SER A 1013 -21.55 -14.49 60.87
CA SER A 1013 -20.15 -14.41 61.31
C SER A 1013 -19.35 -13.48 60.39
N VAL A 1014 -18.25 -12.93 60.90
CA VAL A 1014 -17.26 -12.19 60.10
C VAL A 1014 -15.84 -12.62 60.46
N LYS A 1015 -14.95 -12.73 59.47
CA LYS A 1015 -13.50 -12.85 59.64
C LYS A 1015 -12.81 -12.12 58.50
N ASN A 1016 -11.91 -11.18 58.81
CA ASN A 1016 -11.14 -10.39 57.82
C ASN A 1016 -12.02 -9.80 56.71
N GLY A 1017 -13.12 -9.11 57.08
CA GLY A 1017 -14.10 -8.54 56.14
C GLY A 1017 -15.05 -9.55 55.49
N VAL A 1018 -14.72 -10.86 55.44
CA VAL A 1018 -15.60 -11.90 54.89
C VAL A 1018 -16.73 -12.20 55.86
N VAL A 1019 -17.96 -11.88 55.47
CA VAL A 1019 -19.20 -12.12 56.21
C VAL A 1019 -19.91 -13.36 55.67
N LYS A 1020 -20.48 -14.19 56.55
CA LYS A 1020 -21.25 -15.38 56.19
C LYS A 1020 -22.57 -15.48 56.95
N GLY A 1021 -23.66 -15.78 56.25
CA GLY A 1021 -25.00 -15.96 56.83
C GLY A 1021 -25.17 -17.31 57.52
N LEU A 1022 -25.35 -17.32 58.84
CA LEU A 1022 -25.42 -18.52 59.70
C LEU A 1022 -26.81 -18.77 60.32
N GLY A 1023 -27.71 -17.80 60.32
CA GLY A 1023 -29.07 -17.94 60.83
C GLY A 1023 -29.95 -16.78 60.40
N LEU A 1024 -31.27 -16.98 60.33
CA LEU A 1024 -32.20 -15.94 59.89
C LEU A 1024 -32.26 -14.76 60.87
N GLY A 1025 -32.36 -13.54 60.35
CA GLY A 1025 -32.46 -12.31 61.15
C GLY A 1025 -31.49 -11.21 60.69
N THR A 1026 -31.18 -10.28 61.59
CA THR A 1026 -30.29 -9.14 61.32
C THR A 1026 -29.09 -9.16 62.28
N SER A 1027 -27.90 -8.82 61.77
CA SER A 1027 -26.70 -8.55 62.57
C SER A 1027 -25.99 -7.30 62.05
N THR A 1028 -25.35 -6.55 62.94
CA THR A 1028 -24.45 -5.45 62.56
C THR A 1028 -23.02 -5.97 62.55
N ILE A 1029 -22.34 -5.84 61.41
CA ILE A 1029 -20.92 -6.12 61.25
C ILE A 1029 -20.15 -4.81 61.39
N THR A 1030 -19.32 -4.69 62.42
CA THR A 1030 -18.51 -3.50 62.69
C THR A 1030 -17.03 -3.80 62.44
N ALA A 1031 -16.37 -2.89 61.72
CA ALA A 1031 -14.93 -2.81 61.61
C ALA A 1031 -14.39 -1.71 62.54
N ARG A 1032 -13.28 -1.97 63.23
CA ARG A 1032 -12.52 -0.99 64.02
C ARG A 1032 -11.06 -0.98 63.57
N CYS A 1033 -10.63 0.14 63.02
CA CYS A 1033 -9.27 0.36 62.50
C CYS A 1033 -8.28 0.64 63.63
N ALA A 1034 -6.98 0.51 63.34
CA ALA A 1034 -5.90 0.76 64.30
C ALA A 1034 -5.90 2.21 64.85
N ASP A 1035 -6.32 3.19 64.05
CA ASP A 1035 -6.48 4.61 64.44
C ASP A 1035 -7.73 4.87 65.30
N GLY A 1036 -8.43 3.82 65.73
CA GLY A 1036 -9.63 3.87 66.55
C GLY A 1036 -10.93 4.11 65.78
N LYS A 1037 -10.89 4.48 64.48
CA LYS A 1037 -12.10 4.76 63.70
C LYS A 1037 -12.92 3.49 63.50
N MET A 1038 -14.24 3.64 63.59
CA MET A 1038 -15.21 2.55 63.46
C MET A 1038 -16.21 2.82 62.36
N ILE A 1039 -16.60 1.76 61.63
CA ILE A 1039 -17.66 1.80 60.61
C ILE A 1039 -18.41 0.47 60.58
N SER A 1040 -19.67 0.46 60.16
CA SER A 1040 -20.55 -0.71 60.27
C SER A 1040 -21.43 -0.97 59.05
N CYS A 1041 -21.79 -2.25 58.86
CA CYS A 1041 -22.73 -2.76 57.87
C CYS A 1041 -23.89 -3.50 58.56
N LYS A 1042 -25.14 -3.17 58.23
CA LYS A 1042 -26.34 -3.92 58.65
C LYS A 1042 -26.60 -5.09 57.70
N VAL A 1043 -26.40 -6.33 58.17
CA VAL A 1043 -26.54 -7.55 57.37
C VAL A 1043 -27.82 -8.29 57.74
N THR A 1044 -28.71 -8.48 56.77
CA THR A 1044 -29.94 -9.27 56.91
C THR A 1044 -29.78 -10.63 56.24
N VAL A 1045 -30.08 -11.71 56.96
CA VAL A 1045 -30.00 -13.08 56.45
C VAL A 1045 -31.41 -13.63 56.26
N VAL A 1046 -31.74 -13.95 55.01
CA VAL A 1046 -33.06 -14.48 54.59
C VAL A 1046 -33.00 -15.97 54.24
N LYS A 1047 -34.15 -16.61 54.02
CA LYS A 1047 -34.22 -18.04 53.67
C LYS A 1047 -33.48 -18.35 52.36
N ARG A 1048 -32.81 -19.50 52.31
CA ARG A 1048 -32.22 -20.07 51.09
C ARG A 1048 -33.30 -20.79 50.28
N VAL A 1049 -33.62 -20.27 49.11
CA VAL A 1049 -34.74 -20.73 48.26
C VAL A 1049 -34.19 -21.54 47.09
N PHE A 1050 -34.64 -22.79 46.93
CA PHE A 1050 -34.28 -23.64 45.79
C PHE A 1050 -35.32 -24.76 45.57
N LEU A 1051 -35.31 -25.37 44.38
CA LEU A 1051 -36.11 -26.58 44.11
C LEU A 1051 -35.34 -27.82 44.62
N PRO A 1052 -35.84 -28.55 45.63
CA PRO A 1052 -35.09 -29.69 46.16
C PRO A 1052 -34.98 -30.85 45.16
N ASN A 1053 -33.78 -31.40 45.04
CA ASN A 1053 -33.56 -32.69 44.39
C ASN A 1053 -34.02 -33.79 45.37
N VAL A 1054 -35.00 -34.61 44.96
CA VAL A 1054 -35.68 -35.60 45.81
C VAL A 1054 -35.39 -37.01 45.32
N ILE A 1055 -34.45 -37.67 45.98
CA ILE A 1055 -34.03 -39.04 45.68
C ILE A 1055 -34.89 -40.01 46.50
N LEU A 1056 -35.50 -40.99 45.83
CA LEU A 1056 -36.29 -42.06 46.44
C LEU A 1056 -35.49 -43.35 46.48
N SER A 1057 -35.44 -44.04 47.61
CA SER A 1057 -34.78 -45.37 47.70
C SER A 1057 -35.45 -46.46 46.87
N LYS A 1058 -36.67 -46.23 46.37
CA LYS A 1058 -37.28 -47.06 45.32
C LYS A 1058 -38.36 -46.33 44.54
N THR A 1059 -38.30 -46.41 43.22
CA THR A 1059 -39.31 -45.86 42.29
C THR A 1059 -40.45 -46.85 41.98
N ALA A 1060 -40.27 -48.15 42.26
CA ALA A 1060 -41.27 -49.19 42.05
C ALA A 1060 -41.27 -50.27 43.15
N PHE A 1061 -42.42 -50.49 43.79
CA PHE A 1061 -42.64 -51.57 44.76
C PHE A 1061 -43.57 -52.64 44.21
N THR A 1062 -43.37 -53.91 44.60
CA THR A 1062 -44.31 -54.99 44.26
C THR A 1062 -45.39 -55.08 45.33
N TYR A 1063 -46.65 -55.20 44.91
CA TYR A 1063 -47.80 -55.34 45.80
C TYR A 1063 -47.66 -56.54 46.75
N ASN A 1064 -47.78 -56.27 48.06
CA ASN A 1064 -47.75 -57.28 49.13
C ASN A 1064 -48.83 -57.07 50.21
N GLY A 1065 -49.82 -56.20 49.97
CA GLY A 1065 -50.88 -55.85 50.93
C GLY A 1065 -50.49 -54.86 52.05
N LYS A 1066 -49.20 -54.65 52.31
CA LYS A 1066 -48.70 -53.64 53.26
C LYS A 1066 -48.51 -52.29 52.58
N ALA A 1067 -48.59 -51.21 53.35
CA ALA A 1067 -48.37 -49.86 52.85
C ALA A 1067 -46.90 -49.68 52.45
N GLN A 1068 -46.64 -49.17 51.24
CA GLN A 1068 -45.30 -48.89 50.74
C GLN A 1068 -44.98 -47.41 50.96
N LYS A 1069 -43.72 -47.11 51.32
CA LYS A 1069 -43.16 -45.77 51.33
C LYS A 1069 -41.67 -45.88 50.98
N PRO A 1070 -41.18 -45.25 49.91
CA PRO A 1070 -39.73 -45.08 49.75
C PRO A 1070 -39.22 -44.12 50.82
N THR A 1071 -38.04 -44.41 51.38
CA THR A 1071 -37.30 -43.39 52.13
C THR A 1071 -36.82 -42.31 51.17
N VAL A 1072 -36.73 -41.08 51.68
CA VAL A 1072 -36.42 -39.87 50.90
C VAL A 1072 -35.09 -39.30 51.36
N VAL A 1073 -34.22 -38.96 50.39
CA VAL A 1073 -33.04 -38.13 50.60
C VAL A 1073 -33.22 -36.86 49.79
N VAL A 1074 -33.03 -35.70 50.42
CA VAL A 1074 -33.12 -34.40 49.77
C VAL A 1074 -31.72 -33.83 49.58
N LYS A 1075 -31.44 -33.31 48.38
CA LYS A 1075 -30.17 -32.66 48.06
C LYS A 1075 -30.35 -31.24 47.50
N GLU A 1076 -29.34 -30.43 47.77
CA GLU A 1076 -29.05 -29.14 47.12
C GLU A 1076 -27.77 -29.34 46.30
N GLY A 1077 -27.91 -29.52 44.98
CA GLY A 1077 -26.81 -30.04 44.15
C GLY A 1077 -26.35 -31.43 44.64
N THR A 1078 -25.08 -31.57 44.99
CA THR A 1078 -24.50 -32.79 45.58
C THR A 1078 -24.80 -32.95 47.09
N LYS A 1079 -25.03 -31.84 47.80
CA LYS A 1079 -25.07 -31.73 49.26
C LYS A 1079 -26.37 -32.27 49.83
N VAL A 1080 -26.27 -33.22 50.77
CA VAL A 1080 -27.44 -33.76 51.49
C VAL A 1080 -27.97 -32.75 52.50
N ILE A 1081 -29.29 -32.53 52.47
CA ILE A 1081 -30.01 -31.73 53.46
C ILE A 1081 -30.42 -32.64 54.63
N ALA A 1082 -30.20 -32.18 55.87
CA ALA A 1082 -30.61 -32.91 57.06
C ALA A 1082 -32.14 -32.96 57.20
N ALA A 1083 -32.69 -34.10 57.61
CA ALA A 1083 -34.14 -34.36 57.67
C ALA A 1083 -34.96 -33.33 58.47
N ARG A 1084 -34.38 -32.70 59.50
CA ARG A 1084 -35.04 -31.61 60.25
C ARG A 1084 -35.39 -30.38 59.39
N ASN A 1085 -34.74 -30.19 58.24
CA ASN A 1085 -34.92 -29.05 57.35
C ASN A 1085 -35.94 -29.31 56.22
N TYR A 1086 -36.67 -30.43 56.24
CA TYR A 1086 -37.81 -30.65 55.33
C TYR A 1086 -38.87 -31.58 55.91
N LYS A 1087 -40.08 -31.44 55.38
CA LYS A 1087 -41.26 -32.25 55.68
C LYS A 1087 -41.58 -33.13 54.48
N VAL A 1088 -41.79 -34.43 54.71
CA VAL A 1088 -42.12 -35.41 53.67
C VAL A 1088 -43.57 -35.87 53.82
N THR A 1089 -44.40 -35.54 52.83
CA THR A 1089 -45.81 -35.91 52.78
C THR A 1089 -46.04 -36.97 51.69
N TYR A 1090 -46.89 -37.96 51.97
CA TYR A 1090 -47.24 -39.02 51.03
C TYR A 1090 -48.74 -38.96 50.71
N SER A 1091 -49.08 -39.28 49.47
CA SER A 1091 -50.46 -39.50 49.04
C SER A 1091 -51.19 -40.59 49.87
N LYS A 1092 -52.53 -40.56 49.90
CA LYS A 1092 -53.35 -41.55 50.62
C LYS A 1092 -53.40 -42.89 49.85
N GLY A 1093 -53.78 -43.97 50.54
CA GLY A 1093 -54.11 -45.26 49.89
C GLY A 1093 -52.92 -46.16 49.49
N LEU A 1094 -51.73 -45.94 50.07
CA LEU A 1094 -50.42 -46.55 49.74
C LEU A 1094 -50.27 -48.09 49.81
N LYS A 1095 -51.37 -48.85 49.91
CA LYS A 1095 -51.36 -50.32 49.97
C LYS A 1095 -51.60 -50.97 48.62
N ASN A 1096 -52.34 -50.33 47.73
CA ASN A 1096 -52.85 -50.92 46.49
C ASN A 1096 -51.87 -50.73 45.33
N VAL A 1097 -52.19 -51.29 44.16
CA VAL A 1097 -51.46 -51.01 42.93
C VAL A 1097 -51.87 -49.63 42.41
N GLY A 1098 -50.92 -48.86 41.87
CA GLY A 1098 -51.14 -47.49 41.41
C GLY A 1098 -49.87 -46.64 41.39
N ALA A 1099 -50.01 -45.36 41.01
CA ALA A 1099 -48.98 -44.34 41.13
C ALA A 1099 -49.26 -43.45 42.35
N TYR A 1100 -48.20 -43.10 43.08
CA TYR A 1100 -48.28 -42.42 44.37
C TYR A 1100 -47.28 -41.25 44.41
N LYS A 1101 -47.80 -40.06 44.72
CA LYS A 1101 -47.01 -38.84 44.90
C LYS A 1101 -46.35 -38.81 46.29
N VAL A 1102 -45.12 -38.31 46.33
CA VAL A 1102 -44.35 -37.90 47.53
C VAL A 1102 -44.00 -36.43 47.36
N THR A 1103 -44.38 -35.60 48.32
CA THR A 1103 -44.13 -34.15 48.31
C THR A 1103 -43.14 -33.82 49.42
N VAL A 1104 -42.06 -33.14 49.05
CA VAL A 1104 -41.05 -32.58 49.95
C VAL A 1104 -41.24 -31.07 50.02
N GLU A 1105 -41.34 -30.56 51.24
CA GLU A 1105 -41.50 -29.16 51.59
C GLU A 1105 -40.31 -28.75 52.47
N LEU A 1106 -39.48 -27.80 52.03
CA LEU A 1106 -38.32 -27.31 52.77
C LEU A 1106 -38.75 -26.36 53.89
N GLN A 1107 -38.08 -26.42 55.04
CA GLN A 1107 -38.44 -25.66 56.24
C GLN A 1107 -37.22 -25.12 57.01
N GLY A 1108 -37.47 -24.31 58.05
CA GLY A 1108 -36.43 -23.62 58.81
C GLY A 1108 -35.75 -22.53 57.98
N ASN A 1109 -34.42 -22.61 57.85
CA ASN A 1109 -33.62 -21.65 57.08
C ASN A 1109 -33.78 -21.78 55.55
N TYR A 1110 -34.54 -22.76 55.07
CA TYR A 1110 -34.74 -23.07 53.66
C TYR A 1110 -36.21 -22.85 53.23
N SER A 1111 -36.45 -22.73 51.93
CA SER A 1111 -37.80 -22.69 51.33
C SER A 1111 -37.81 -23.33 49.94
N GLY A 1112 -38.91 -23.98 49.57
CA GLY A 1112 -39.09 -24.65 48.28
C GLY A 1112 -39.86 -25.96 48.40
N VAL A 1113 -40.53 -26.38 47.33
CA VAL A 1113 -41.37 -27.58 47.30
C VAL A 1113 -41.07 -28.39 46.03
N LYS A 1114 -40.98 -29.72 46.14
CA LYS A 1114 -40.92 -30.64 44.99
C LYS A 1114 -41.84 -31.83 45.24
N THR A 1115 -42.58 -32.24 44.21
CA THR A 1115 -43.33 -33.49 44.22
C THR A 1115 -42.73 -34.46 43.21
N VAL A 1116 -42.53 -35.70 43.62
CA VAL A 1116 -42.06 -36.83 42.79
C VAL A 1116 -43.04 -37.99 42.90
N THR A 1117 -42.98 -38.95 41.97
CA THR A 1117 -43.94 -40.07 41.89
C THR A 1117 -43.21 -41.41 41.89
N TYR A 1118 -43.74 -42.38 42.64
CA TYR A 1118 -43.34 -43.78 42.57
C TYR A 1118 -44.57 -44.67 42.28
N LYS A 1119 -44.36 -45.92 41.91
CA LYS A 1119 -45.44 -46.88 41.59
C LYS A 1119 -45.44 -48.10 42.50
N ILE A 1120 -46.62 -48.64 42.77
CA ILE A 1120 -46.81 -50.00 43.28
C ILE A 1120 -47.36 -50.82 42.11
N VAL A 1121 -46.67 -51.90 41.73
CA VAL A 1121 -47.02 -52.77 40.60
C VAL A 1121 -47.62 -54.10 41.10
N PRO A 1122 -48.47 -54.79 40.32
CA PRO A 1122 -49.09 -56.03 40.76
C PRO A 1122 -48.06 -57.13 41.03
N LYS A 1123 -48.42 -58.09 41.88
CA LYS A 1123 -47.58 -59.26 42.15
C LYS A 1123 -47.46 -60.10 40.87
N GLY A 1124 -46.24 -60.39 40.47
CA GLY A 1124 -45.95 -61.15 39.26
C GLY A 1124 -46.44 -62.60 39.32
N THR A 1125 -46.54 -63.23 38.16
CA THR A 1125 -46.86 -64.66 38.01
C THR A 1125 -45.71 -65.40 37.30
N ALA A 1126 -45.85 -66.72 37.15
CA ALA A 1126 -44.96 -67.58 36.39
C ALA A 1126 -45.78 -68.57 35.55
N VAL A 1127 -45.23 -68.97 34.40
CA VAL A 1127 -45.73 -70.12 33.63
C VAL A 1127 -45.76 -71.35 34.54
N SER A 1128 -46.85 -72.11 34.49
CA SER A 1128 -47.05 -73.34 35.27
C SER A 1128 -47.14 -74.58 34.38
N LYS A 1129 -47.57 -74.45 33.12
CA LYS A 1129 -47.49 -75.49 32.08
C LYS A 1129 -47.53 -74.83 30.71
N ILE A 1130 -46.85 -75.40 29.71
CA ILE A 1130 -47.01 -75.04 28.30
C ILE A 1130 -47.15 -76.31 27.47
N ALA A 1131 -47.92 -76.25 26.38
CA ALA A 1131 -48.19 -77.37 25.48
C ALA A 1131 -48.17 -76.91 24.02
N ALA A 1132 -47.59 -77.72 23.14
CA ALA A 1132 -47.51 -77.46 21.71
C ALA A 1132 -48.75 -77.95 20.96
N GLY A 1133 -49.38 -77.05 20.20
CA GLY A 1133 -50.44 -77.36 19.24
C GLY A 1133 -49.94 -77.24 17.79
N ARG A 1134 -50.85 -77.39 16.83
CA ARG A 1134 -50.56 -77.27 15.40
C ARG A 1134 -50.54 -75.79 15.01
N LYS A 1135 -49.38 -75.26 14.59
CA LYS A 1135 -49.14 -73.81 14.40
C LYS A 1135 -49.61 -72.96 15.59
N SER A 1136 -49.61 -73.54 16.80
CA SER A 1136 -50.05 -72.90 18.05
C SER A 1136 -49.28 -73.39 19.28
N PHE A 1137 -49.35 -72.64 20.37
CA PHE A 1137 -49.09 -73.15 21.72
C PHE A 1137 -50.18 -72.72 22.70
N ARG A 1138 -50.40 -73.53 23.73
CA ARG A 1138 -51.31 -73.24 24.84
C ARG A 1138 -50.52 -73.15 26.14
N VAL A 1139 -50.53 -71.98 26.77
CA VAL A 1139 -49.77 -71.68 27.99
C VAL A 1139 -50.70 -71.44 29.18
N ARG A 1140 -50.36 -72.04 30.32
CA ARG A 1140 -51.03 -71.88 31.62
C ARG A 1140 -50.06 -71.26 32.63
N TRP A 1141 -50.55 -70.42 33.54
CA TRP A 1141 -49.74 -69.74 34.56
C TRP A 1141 -50.36 -69.81 35.96
N ARG A 1142 -49.61 -69.38 36.98
CA ARG A 1142 -50.10 -69.34 38.38
C ARG A 1142 -51.15 -68.22 38.54
N LYS A 1143 -52.29 -68.53 39.16
CA LYS A 1143 -53.38 -67.56 39.38
C LYS A 1143 -52.91 -66.41 40.28
N GLN A 1144 -53.18 -65.17 39.91
CA GLN A 1144 -52.99 -63.94 40.70
C GLN A 1144 -54.23 -63.05 40.50
N THR A 1145 -55.17 -63.08 41.44
CA THR A 1145 -56.42 -62.28 41.38
C THR A 1145 -56.33 -60.95 42.11
N VAL A 1146 -55.65 -60.93 43.26
CA VAL A 1146 -55.57 -59.73 44.12
C VAL A 1146 -54.80 -58.62 43.39
N GLN A 1147 -55.38 -57.41 43.41
CA GLN A 1147 -54.84 -56.21 42.74
C GLN A 1147 -54.42 -56.44 41.27
N THR A 1148 -55.08 -57.35 40.55
CA THR A 1148 -54.79 -57.72 39.16
C THR A 1148 -56.06 -57.55 38.31
N THR A 1149 -55.91 -57.16 37.04
CA THR A 1149 -57.01 -57.07 36.03
C THR A 1149 -56.93 -58.20 35.01
N GLY A 1150 -55.71 -58.64 34.70
CA GLY A 1150 -55.46 -59.70 33.74
C GLY A 1150 -53.96 -59.96 33.60
N TYR A 1151 -53.58 -60.57 32.48
CA TYR A 1151 -52.21 -60.99 32.22
C TYR A 1151 -51.78 -60.58 30.81
N GLN A 1152 -50.47 -60.55 30.57
CA GLN A 1152 -49.93 -60.54 29.21
C GLN A 1152 -49.02 -61.75 29.04
N VAL A 1153 -49.15 -62.42 27.90
CA VAL A 1153 -48.24 -63.46 27.42
C VAL A 1153 -47.36 -62.83 26.34
N SER A 1154 -46.07 -62.69 26.60
CA SER A 1154 -45.06 -62.28 25.61
C SER A 1154 -44.39 -63.53 25.04
N TYR A 1155 -44.20 -63.55 23.73
CA TYR A 1155 -43.56 -64.66 23.02
C TYR A 1155 -42.66 -64.16 21.89
N SER A 1156 -41.54 -64.83 21.66
CA SER A 1156 -40.61 -64.60 20.55
C SER A 1156 -39.90 -65.90 20.16
N GLN A 1157 -39.32 -65.95 18.97
CA GLN A 1157 -38.36 -67.00 18.58
C GLN A 1157 -36.95 -66.73 19.15
N ASP A 1158 -36.68 -65.50 19.60
CA ASP A 1158 -35.45 -65.10 20.30
C ASP A 1158 -35.59 -65.28 21.82
N LYS A 1159 -34.62 -65.98 22.43
CA LYS A 1159 -34.57 -66.29 23.88
C LYS A 1159 -34.40 -65.06 24.76
N THR A 1160 -33.82 -63.98 24.24
CA THR A 1160 -33.55 -62.73 24.97
C THR A 1160 -34.74 -61.78 24.97
N PHE A 1161 -35.69 -61.98 24.06
CA PHE A 1161 -36.80 -61.07 23.79
C PHE A 1161 -36.33 -59.64 23.46
N LYS A 1162 -35.28 -59.53 22.65
CA LYS A 1162 -34.85 -58.29 21.96
C LYS A 1162 -35.45 -58.18 20.56
N LYS A 1163 -35.61 -59.28 19.82
CA LYS A 1163 -36.17 -59.29 18.45
C LYS A 1163 -37.49 -60.07 18.37
N GLY A 1164 -38.36 -59.69 17.42
CA GLY A 1164 -39.57 -60.45 17.07
C GLY A 1164 -40.61 -60.66 18.19
N VAL A 1165 -40.65 -59.78 19.19
CA VAL A 1165 -41.47 -59.98 20.40
C VAL A 1165 -42.92 -59.61 20.16
N LYS A 1166 -43.81 -60.60 20.15
CA LYS A 1166 -45.26 -60.39 20.12
C LYS A 1166 -45.84 -60.53 21.53
N THR A 1167 -46.95 -59.85 21.81
CA THR A 1167 -47.67 -60.00 23.09
C THR A 1167 -49.17 -60.23 22.89
N LYS A 1168 -49.76 -61.09 23.72
CA LYS A 1168 -51.21 -61.33 23.79
C LYS A 1168 -51.71 -60.90 25.16
N THR A 1169 -52.60 -59.91 25.18
CA THR A 1169 -53.25 -59.45 26.42
C THR A 1169 -54.46 -60.32 26.74
N VAL A 1170 -54.50 -60.84 27.97
CA VAL A 1170 -55.53 -61.76 28.47
C VAL A 1170 -56.36 -61.01 29.52
N LYS A 1171 -57.57 -60.61 29.13
CA LYS A 1171 -58.51 -59.88 29.99
C LYS A 1171 -59.08 -60.83 31.07
N GLY A 1172 -59.15 -60.38 32.32
CA GLY A 1172 -59.74 -61.11 33.44
C GLY A 1172 -58.70 -61.82 34.32
N ALA A 1173 -58.59 -61.43 35.59
CA ALA A 1173 -57.59 -61.97 36.52
C ALA A 1173 -57.85 -63.44 36.95
N SER A 1174 -59.05 -63.97 36.68
CA SER A 1174 -59.40 -65.39 36.81
C SER A 1174 -58.84 -66.26 35.68
N GLN A 1175 -58.62 -65.69 34.49
CA GLN A 1175 -58.11 -66.43 33.33
C GLN A 1175 -56.66 -66.81 33.54
N THR A 1176 -56.36 -68.11 33.53
CA THR A 1176 -55.01 -68.65 33.79
C THR A 1176 -54.43 -69.40 32.61
N LEU A 1177 -55.10 -69.34 31.45
CA LEU A 1177 -54.83 -70.11 30.24
C LEU A 1177 -54.97 -69.18 29.03
N ALA A 1178 -54.07 -69.30 28.05
CA ALA A 1178 -54.25 -68.70 26.74
C ALA A 1178 -53.66 -69.59 25.65
N GLU A 1179 -54.28 -69.55 24.47
CA GLU A 1179 -53.72 -70.11 23.24
C GLU A 1179 -53.25 -69.00 22.31
N VAL A 1180 -52.11 -69.23 21.67
CA VAL A 1180 -51.51 -68.38 20.64
C VAL A 1180 -51.36 -69.25 19.39
N SER A 1181 -52.06 -68.89 18.32
CA SER A 1181 -52.12 -69.59 17.04
C SER A 1181 -51.56 -68.71 15.91
N GLY A 1182 -51.42 -69.25 14.70
CA GLY A 1182 -50.82 -68.54 13.55
C GLY A 1182 -49.29 -68.48 13.62
N LEU A 1183 -48.65 -69.46 14.25
CA LEU A 1183 -47.21 -69.53 14.45
C LEU A 1183 -46.51 -70.40 13.39
N ALA A 1184 -45.22 -70.18 13.16
CA ALA A 1184 -44.43 -70.99 12.24
C ALA A 1184 -44.29 -72.43 12.77
N GLY A 1185 -44.73 -73.40 11.96
CA GLY A 1185 -44.65 -74.82 12.28
C GLY A 1185 -43.20 -75.29 12.48
N GLY A 1186 -42.99 -76.19 13.44
CA GLY A 1186 -41.69 -76.79 13.74
C GLY A 1186 -40.67 -75.89 14.45
N LYS A 1187 -40.93 -74.58 14.59
CA LYS A 1187 -40.02 -73.62 15.23
C LYS A 1187 -40.20 -73.58 16.77
N TYR A 1188 -39.15 -73.15 17.47
CA TYR A 1188 -39.19 -72.84 18.89
C TYR A 1188 -39.71 -71.43 19.15
N TYR A 1189 -40.53 -71.28 20.19
CA TYR A 1189 -40.93 -70.00 20.76
C TYR A 1189 -40.65 -70.00 22.26
N TYR A 1190 -40.01 -68.93 22.75
CA TYR A 1190 -39.82 -68.63 24.16
C TYR A 1190 -41.01 -67.80 24.65
N VAL A 1191 -41.61 -68.20 25.77
CA VAL A 1191 -42.87 -67.63 26.26
C VAL A 1191 -42.73 -67.20 27.73
N ARG A 1192 -43.08 -65.95 28.03
CA ARG A 1192 -43.06 -65.36 29.38
C ARG A 1192 -44.36 -64.65 29.70
N VAL A 1193 -44.74 -64.57 30.97
CA VAL A 1193 -46.03 -64.02 31.42
C VAL A 1193 -45.84 -62.94 32.48
N ARG A 1194 -46.67 -61.89 32.46
CA ARG A 1194 -46.74 -60.86 33.52
C ARG A 1194 -48.18 -60.58 33.93
N THR A 1195 -48.40 -60.15 35.16
CA THR A 1195 -49.69 -59.60 35.59
C THR A 1195 -49.80 -58.14 35.17
N TYR A 1196 -51.02 -57.66 34.94
CA TYR A 1196 -51.30 -56.24 34.81
C TYR A 1196 -52.57 -55.85 35.58
N LYS A 1197 -52.60 -54.60 36.03
CA LYS A 1197 -53.73 -53.98 36.72
C LYS A 1197 -54.06 -52.67 36.02
N LYS A 1198 -55.25 -52.59 35.43
CA LYS A 1198 -55.76 -51.36 34.81
C LYS A 1198 -56.51 -50.53 35.85
N ILE A 1199 -56.24 -49.23 35.87
CA ILE A 1199 -56.84 -48.23 36.76
C ILE A 1199 -57.08 -46.98 35.90
N GLY A 1200 -58.35 -46.66 35.63
CA GLY A 1200 -58.70 -45.70 34.57
C GLY A 1200 -58.15 -46.16 33.22
N LYS A 1201 -57.51 -45.25 32.47
CA LYS A 1201 -56.81 -45.58 31.21
C LYS A 1201 -55.47 -46.31 31.44
N VAL A 1202 -54.78 -46.08 32.57
CA VAL A 1202 -53.40 -46.55 32.85
C VAL A 1202 -53.34 -48.03 33.24
N SER A 1203 -52.31 -48.75 32.77
CA SER A 1203 -52.04 -50.14 33.16
C SER A 1203 -50.69 -50.29 33.87
N TYR A 1204 -50.72 -50.84 35.09
CA TYR A 1204 -49.54 -51.14 35.91
C TYR A 1204 -49.15 -52.60 35.71
N PHE A 1205 -47.92 -52.85 35.25
CA PHE A 1205 -47.42 -54.18 34.91
C PHE A 1205 -46.43 -54.69 35.96
N SER A 1206 -46.47 -56.00 36.27
CA SER A 1206 -45.36 -56.64 36.97
C SER A 1206 -44.14 -56.78 36.05
N GLY A 1207 -42.99 -57.14 36.63
CA GLY A 1207 -41.92 -57.75 35.85
C GLY A 1207 -42.41 -59.03 35.13
N TRP A 1208 -41.75 -59.39 34.04
CA TRP A 1208 -41.99 -60.66 33.33
C TRP A 1208 -41.52 -61.85 34.18
N SER A 1209 -42.19 -63.00 34.01
CA SER A 1209 -41.69 -64.27 34.50
C SER A 1209 -40.37 -64.67 33.84
N LYS A 1210 -39.67 -65.65 34.43
CA LYS A 1210 -38.72 -66.48 33.66
C LYS A 1210 -39.44 -67.03 32.42
N ALA A 1211 -38.74 -67.08 31.29
CA ALA A 1211 -39.29 -67.59 30.03
C ALA A 1211 -39.22 -69.12 29.98
N VAL A 1212 -40.13 -69.73 29.22
CA VAL A 1212 -40.21 -71.18 28.99
C VAL A 1212 -40.29 -71.42 27.47
N ALA A 1213 -39.47 -72.31 26.94
CA ALA A 1213 -39.47 -72.64 25.52
C ALA A 1213 -40.54 -73.69 25.17
N VAL A 1214 -41.09 -73.62 23.95
CA VAL A 1214 -41.97 -74.63 23.34
C VAL A 1214 -41.67 -74.76 21.85
N LYS A 1215 -41.57 -75.99 21.33
CA LYS A 1215 -41.49 -76.27 19.88
C LYS A 1215 -42.90 -76.50 19.34
N VAL A 1216 -43.33 -75.69 18.39
CA VAL A 1216 -44.70 -75.73 17.82
C VAL A 1216 -44.82 -76.85 16.78
N LYS A 1217 -45.97 -77.54 16.68
CA LYS A 1217 -46.18 -78.63 15.70
C LYS A 1217 -46.49 -78.09 14.29
N PRO A 1218 -46.08 -78.77 13.20
CA PRO A 1218 -46.24 -78.31 11.81
C PRO A 1218 -47.68 -78.01 11.33
#